data_AF-A0A9W7A7E9-F1
#
_entry.id   AF-A0A9W7A7E9-F1
#
_cell.length_a   1.000
_cell.length_b   1.000
_cell.length_c   1.000
_cell.angle_alpha   90.00
_cell.angle_beta   90.00
_cell.angle_gamma   90.00
#
_symmetry.space_group_name_H-M   'P 1'
#
loop_
_entity.id
_entity.type
_entity.pdbx_description
1 polymer ?
#
loop_
_entity_poly.entity_id
_entity_poly.type
_entity_poly.pdbx_seq_one_letter_code
_entity_poly.pdbx_strand_id
1 'polypeptide(L)'
;MTLTEDLPRPAVPTHLLDYAYSPPNKYKENPTPFNQGSHGSVFRAHNENGENVVMKRMFARTEALAEAGKREVYFGENIPPHRCVVFFVEHFYRSEPSELWLVFRDHGKSLRQLMYVATATSEAEDTTTTSVIFSPSPLWFKMRRHASTPSGPGPPSGPAPARMFRKILYDILLGAAHLQQNGIVHRDIKPSNVFCHLPTDPKDLEKVQCVLGDFSSGVDAFTLKNYYSSGASKNELTLQYSPPEVLFGEGDSHFENTYDSWSVGVLALEVMLGTPDVFSVDQRTTVLLSTRLRRGGASDEEVERALILASFADFCIYDHEAVVRENMWPVNTEMTLNDNAMVASRCDLGDFRKALLARDQLQKGFSTSSEQLLSLIWQLLQYNPQKRLLPTEALQHPYFTGIEGGDDDDHRLHPSHHAHSHYDPTSPTSFALEKQSTETTIEPPNSDEPTEFKCPLCGKTYDAWNSCHQHVTKRKHGNRCQYIFGESSEEDNPPFTCLSAHSLLPLDESSGYCDIQGRRSVIEDFHSIEISDDGAKFYGVFDGHNGNLAAKFAAKFLISEMKHVASSSSNQSYNNQTISTSFANLNSELLQRHPTDNSGSTATVAVKLPDQLFVANIGDSRAILCSDSGFLRQLTVDHNPSNDDELKRILEAGGEVASAGGVLRVGGLAVSRSFGDSKVEGVISKPHTDSVNISAECPDNSACFAILATDGLWDVVSNGDACTITNDALREVGGTFQDAAQLLTLEAWVRGSKDNIGVCVVDL
;
A
#
# COMPACT_ATOMS: atom_id res chain seq x y z
N MET A 1 54.25 2.33 35.08
CA MET A 1 54.13 3.53 35.95
C MET A 1 53.28 4.54 35.20
N THR A 2 52.34 5.18 35.88
CA THR A 2 51.34 6.12 35.34
C THR A 2 51.94 7.48 34.96
N LEU A 3 51.24 8.20 34.07
CA LEU A 3 51.00 9.66 33.95
C LEU A 3 50.41 9.88 32.54
N THR A 4 49.09 9.94 32.31
CA THR A 4 48.16 11.08 32.51
C THR A 4 48.67 12.42 31.97
N GLU A 5 48.14 12.84 30.83
CA GLU A 5 47.88 14.26 30.51
C GLU A 5 46.74 14.35 29.49
N ASP A 6 45.66 15.06 29.87
CA ASP A 6 44.48 15.26 29.03
C ASP A 6 44.73 16.32 27.96
N LEU A 7 44.51 15.98 26.68
CA LEU A 7 44.37 16.98 25.62
C LEU A 7 42.89 17.39 25.50
N PRO A 8 42.58 18.71 25.44
CA PRO A 8 41.20 19.17 25.38
C PRO A 8 40.54 18.74 24.08
N ARG A 9 39.37 18.11 24.18
CA ARG A 9 38.49 17.88 23.02
C ARG A 9 38.08 19.25 22.45
N PRO A 10 38.18 19.48 21.14
CA PRO A 10 37.64 20.71 20.55
C PRO A 10 36.13 20.77 20.81
N ALA A 11 35.66 21.91 21.34
CA ALA A 11 34.24 22.11 21.59
C ALA A 11 33.47 22.07 20.27
N VAL A 12 32.46 21.20 20.19
CA VAL A 12 31.50 21.19 19.06
C VAL A 12 30.66 22.48 19.17
N PRO A 13 30.68 23.38 18.16
CA PRO A 13 29.88 24.60 18.23
C PRO A 13 28.39 24.26 18.13
N THR A 14 27.61 24.66 19.13
CA THR A 14 26.17 24.38 19.23
C THR A 14 25.28 25.25 18.34
N HIS A 15 25.86 26.08 17.46
CA HIS A 15 25.12 26.93 16.51
C HIS A 15 25.72 26.81 15.10
N LEU A 16 25.09 25.97 14.26
CA LEU A 16 25.47 25.72 12.86
C LEU A 16 24.90 26.73 11.84
N LEU A 17 24.30 27.84 12.30
CA LEU A 17 23.54 28.78 11.47
C LEU A 17 24.25 30.10 11.13
N ASP A 18 25.33 30.47 11.83
CA ASP A 18 25.89 31.83 11.77
C ASP A 18 27.12 32.03 10.86
N TYR A 19 27.53 31.01 10.09
CA TYR A 19 28.53 31.22 9.04
C TYR A 19 27.89 31.88 7.82
N ALA A 20 28.09 33.20 7.69
CA ALA A 20 27.61 33.99 6.56
C ALA A 20 28.16 33.47 5.22
N TYR A 21 27.29 32.85 4.43
CA TYR A 21 27.60 32.32 3.10
C TYR A 21 27.67 33.44 2.06
N SER A 22 28.88 33.94 1.77
CA SER A 22 29.11 34.58 0.47
C SER A 22 29.30 33.50 -0.61
N PRO A 23 28.41 33.37 -1.62
CA PRO A 23 28.72 32.62 -2.83
C PRO A 23 29.90 33.31 -3.57
N PRO A 24 30.47 32.71 -4.63
CA PRO A 24 31.32 33.47 -5.54
C PRO A 24 30.57 34.72 -6.04
N ASN A 25 31.26 35.83 -6.30
CA ASN A 25 30.67 37.07 -6.83
C ASN A 25 29.85 36.89 -8.14
N LYS A 26 29.95 35.69 -8.75
CA LYS A 26 29.26 35.17 -9.92
C LYS A 26 27.78 34.80 -9.70
N TYR A 27 27.30 34.75 -8.45
CA TYR A 27 25.92 34.39 -8.12
C TYR A 27 25.27 35.50 -7.30
N LYS A 28 24.08 35.93 -7.73
CA LYS A 28 23.33 37.03 -7.11
C LYS A 28 22.49 36.51 -5.94
N GLU A 29 22.57 37.24 -4.83
CA GLU A 29 21.90 36.98 -3.55
C GLU A 29 22.41 35.74 -2.78
N ASN A 30 22.14 35.70 -1.48
CA ASN A 30 22.56 34.60 -0.61
C ASN A 30 21.79 33.32 -1.00
N PRO A 31 22.46 32.19 -1.29
CA PRO A 31 21.78 30.97 -1.72
C PRO A 31 20.78 30.48 -0.67
N THR A 32 19.53 30.28 -1.08
CA THR A 32 18.46 29.88 -0.15
C THR A 32 18.49 28.35 0.04
N PRO A 33 18.54 27.83 1.28
CA PRO A 33 18.44 26.39 1.53
C PRO A 33 17.10 25.86 1.00
N PHE A 34 17.17 24.89 0.09
CA PHE A 34 16.00 24.34 -0.61
C PHE A 34 15.71 22.89 -0.20
N ASN A 35 16.75 22.08 0.06
CA ASN A 35 16.61 20.71 0.52
C ASN A 35 17.87 20.18 1.22
N GLN A 36 17.74 19.09 1.97
CA GLN A 36 18.88 18.26 2.39
C GLN A 36 18.89 16.99 1.53
N GLY A 37 19.99 16.76 0.81
CA GLY A 37 20.21 15.52 0.06
C GLY A 37 20.96 14.49 0.92
N SER A 38 20.97 13.23 0.49
CA SER A 38 21.67 12.12 1.16
C SER A 38 23.16 12.38 1.45
N HIS A 39 23.80 13.27 0.68
CA HIS A 39 25.24 13.55 0.76
C HIS A 39 25.58 15.04 0.97
N GLY A 40 24.60 15.89 1.27
CA GLY A 40 24.85 17.32 1.52
C GLY A 40 23.65 18.26 1.43
N SER A 41 23.93 19.54 1.16
CA SER A 41 22.93 20.62 1.19
C SER A 41 22.62 21.13 -0.21
N VAL A 42 21.34 21.35 -0.52
CA VAL A 42 20.88 21.86 -1.82
C VAL A 42 20.32 23.27 -1.65
N PHE A 43 20.78 24.19 -2.51
CA PHE A 43 20.40 25.61 -2.48
C PHE A 43 19.83 26.06 -3.82
N ARG A 44 19.00 27.11 -3.81
CA ARG A 44 18.59 27.87 -5.01
C ARG A 44 19.30 29.23 -5.06
N ALA A 45 19.71 29.62 -6.26
CA ALA A 45 20.38 30.91 -6.54
C ALA A 45 20.09 31.40 -7.97
N HIS A 46 20.51 32.63 -8.27
CA HIS A 46 20.50 33.19 -9.63
C HIS A 46 21.94 33.37 -10.14
N ASN A 47 22.22 32.95 -11.38
CA ASN A 47 23.53 33.20 -12.01
C ASN A 47 23.65 34.66 -12.50
N GLU A 48 24.82 35.05 -13.04
CA GLU A 48 25.06 36.42 -13.53
C GLU A 48 24.02 36.87 -14.58
N ASN A 49 23.58 35.94 -15.43
CA ASN A 49 22.59 36.13 -16.49
C ASN A 49 21.14 36.24 -15.97
N GLY A 50 20.90 35.95 -14.69
CA GLY A 50 19.58 35.92 -14.06
C GLY A 50 18.82 34.60 -14.20
N GLU A 51 19.46 33.53 -14.70
CA GLU A 51 18.83 32.20 -14.77
C GLU A 51 18.76 31.56 -13.38
N ASN A 52 17.68 30.82 -13.12
CA ASN A 52 17.51 30.03 -11.90
C ASN A 52 18.42 28.81 -11.92
N VAL A 53 19.24 28.65 -10.88
CA VAL A 53 20.13 27.50 -10.70
C VAL A 53 19.91 26.83 -9.35
N VAL A 54 20.20 25.53 -9.32
CA VAL A 54 20.27 24.69 -8.12
C VAL A 54 21.73 24.34 -7.87
N MET A 55 22.20 24.59 -6.64
CA MET A 55 23.55 24.31 -6.20
C MET A 55 23.56 23.15 -5.20
N LYS A 56 24.20 22.03 -5.53
CA LYS A 56 24.38 20.87 -4.65
C LYS A 56 25.78 20.96 -4.03
N ARG A 57 25.84 21.16 -2.71
CA ARG A 57 27.10 21.12 -1.93
C ARG A 57 27.33 19.69 -1.44
N MET A 58 28.49 19.12 -1.74
CA MET A 58 28.94 17.83 -1.26
C MET A 58 30.20 17.98 -0.40
N PHE A 59 30.24 17.30 0.74
CA PHE A 59 31.44 17.23 1.58
C PHE A 59 32.21 15.94 1.29
N ALA A 60 33.43 16.04 0.77
CA ALA A 60 34.30 14.91 0.47
C ALA A 60 34.93 14.31 1.75
N ARG A 61 34.10 13.81 2.67
CA ARG A 61 34.51 13.26 3.98
C ARG A 61 35.03 11.82 3.92
N THR A 62 34.69 11.10 2.85
CA THR A 62 35.13 9.73 2.59
C THR A 62 35.54 9.60 1.13
N GLU A 63 36.32 8.57 0.80
CA GLU A 63 36.73 8.27 -0.57
C GLU A 63 35.51 8.01 -1.48
N ALA A 64 34.54 7.21 -1.03
CA ALA A 64 33.30 6.97 -1.76
C ALA A 64 32.49 8.24 -2.05
N LEU A 65 32.41 9.21 -1.10
CA LEU A 65 31.75 10.50 -1.35
C LEU A 65 32.52 11.37 -2.35
N ALA A 66 33.86 11.27 -2.37
CA ALA A 66 34.69 11.93 -3.37
C ALA A 66 34.57 11.27 -4.74
N GLU A 67 34.45 9.94 -4.83
CA GLU A 67 34.19 9.21 -6.07
C GLU A 67 32.80 9.54 -6.63
N ALA A 68 31.75 9.52 -5.81
CA ALA A 68 30.40 9.96 -6.18
C ALA A 68 30.38 11.39 -6.74
N GLY A 69 31.09 12.31 -6.09
CA GLY A 69 31.23 13.69 -6.57
C GLY A 69 31.97 13.79 -7.91
N LYS A 70 33.04 13.01 -8.12
CA LYS A 70 33.74 12.93 -9.42
C LYS A 70 32.82 12.40 -10.53
N ARG A 71 31.98 11.42 -10.23
CA ARG A 71 31.00 10.85 -11.19
C ARG A 71 29.96 11.89 -11.60
N GLU A 72 29.40 12.66 -10.67
CA GLU A 72 28.48 13.75 -11.03
C GLU A 72 29.14 14.86 -11.87
N VAL A 73 30.39 15.26 -11.56
CA VAL A 73 31.14 16.19 -12.42
C VAL A 73 31.33 15.60 -13.82
N TYR A 74 31.82 14.36 -13.89
CA TYR A 74 32.10 13.69 -15.15
C TYR A 74 30.87 13.58 -16.04
N PHE A 75 29.76 13.06 -15.52
CA PHE A 75 28.52 12.93 -16.27
C PHE A 75 27.91 14.29 -16.61
N GLY A 76 28.00 15.28 -15.72
CA GLY A 76 27.59 16.66 -16.00
C GLY A 76 28.35 17.30 -17.17
N GLU A 77 29.65 17.00 -17.32
CA GLU A 77 30.49 17.53 -18.40
C GLU A 77 30.44 16.72 -19.71
N ASN A 78 30.10 15.42 -19.65
CA ASN A 78 30.23 14.50 -20.79
C ASN A 78 28.90 13.97 -21.35
N ILE A 79 27.78 14.04 -20.64
CA ILE A 79 26.46 13.71 -21.23
C ILE A 79 26.08 14.78 -22.25
N PRO A 80 25.77 14.43 -23.53
CA PRO A 80 25.30 15.41 -24.50
C PRO A 80 23.99 16.07 -24.02
N PRO A 81 23.83 17.40 -24.16
CA PRO A 81 22.63 18.09 -23.68
C PRO A 81 21.34 17.52 -24.26
N HIS A 82 20.38 17.18 -23.40
CA HIS A 82 19.11 16.57 -23.80
C HIS A 82 17.94 17.09 -22.94
N ARG A 83 16.74 17.19 -23.52
CA ARG A 83 15.56 17.83 -22.89
C ARG A 83 15.02 17.09 -21.65
N CYS A 84 15.40 15.83 -21.46
CA CYS A 84 14.99 14.97 -20.34
C CYS A 84 16.16 14.59 -19.41
N VAL A 85 17.28 15.33 -19.44
CA VAL A 85 18.40 15.17 -18.50
C VAL A 85 18.70 16.52 -17.86
N VAL A 86 19.08 16.55 -16.58
CA VAL A 86 19.45 17.80 -15.88
C VAL A 86 20.58 18.51 -16.63
N PHE A 87 20.46 19.84 -16.71
CA PHE A 87 21.46 20.65 -17.40
C PHE A 87 22.52 21.08 -16.38
N PHE A 88 23.69 20.46 -16.44
CA PHE A 88 24.86 20.87 -15.66
C PHE A 88 25.42 22.21 -16.19
N VAL A 89 25.83 23.07 -15.27
CA VAL A 89 26.29 24.44 -15.57
C VAL A 89 27.78 24.58 -15.32
N GLU A 90 28.23 24.27 -14.10
CA GLU A 90 29.65 24.24 -13.72
C GLU A 90 29.83 23.49 -12.40
N HIS A 91 31.08 23.16 -12.07
CA HIS A 91 31.48 22.76 -10.72
C HIS A 91 32.61 23.67 -10.21
N PHE A 92 32.76 23.75 -8.88
CA PHE A 92 33.92 24.38 -8.26
C PHE A 92 34.23 23.78 -6.89
N TYR A 93 35.49 23.90 -6.48
CA TYR A 93 35.96 23.46 -5.17
C TYR A 93 36.17 24.66 -4.24
N ARG A 94 35.89 24.48 -2.96
CA ARG A 94 36.35 25.37 -1.88
C ARG A 94 37.33 24.62 -1.00
N SER A 95 38.43 25.29 -0.65
CA SER A 95 39.45 24.81 0.27
C SER A 95 39.17 25.33 1.68
N GLU A 96 39.03 24.41 2.63
CA GLU A 96 38.76 24.59 4.07
C GLU A 96 37.31 24.97 4.47
N PRO A 97 36.46 23.95 4.79
CA PRO A 97 36.64 22.53 4.53
C PRO A 97 36.63 22.22 3.02
N SER A 98 37.12 21.05 2.62
CA SER A 98 37.07 20.63 1.21
C SER A 98 35.61 20.36 0.79
N GLU A 99 35.02 21.31 0.08
CA GLU A 99 33.65 21.24 -0.44
C GLU A 99 33.68 21.20 -1.97
N LEU A 100 32.99 20.21 -2.55
CA LEU A 100 32.64 20.20 -3.98
C LEU A 100 31.26 20.85 -4.12
N TRP A 101 31.15 21.82 -5.01
CA TRP A 101 29.90 22.46 -5.39
C TRP A 101 29.58 22.15 -6.84
N LEU A 102 28.38 21.63 -7.09
CA LEU A 102 27.84 21.32 -8.41
C LEU A 102 26.68 22.27 -8.69
N VAL A 103 26.65 22.87 -9.88
CA VAL A 103 25.60 23.81 -10.28
C VAL A 103 24.84 23.24 -11.48
N PHE A 104 23.52 23.21 -11.36
CA PHE A 104 22.58 22.77 -12.38
C PHE A 104 21.53 23.85 -12.66
N ARG A 105 20.89 23.84 -13.82
CA ARG A 105 19.67 24.63 -14.07
C ARG A 105 18.54 24.13 -13.17
N ASP A 106 17.72 25.04 -12.64
CA ASP A 106 16.55 24.65 -11.81
C ASP A 106 15.44 24.02 -12.67
N HIS A 107 15.20 22.73 -12.45
CA HIS A 107 14.17 21.93 -13.13
C HIS A 107 12.93 21.66 -12.25
N GLY A 108 12.75 22.39 -11.14
CA GLY A 108 11.52 22.35 -10.34
C GLY A 108 11.61 21.54 -9.04
N LYS A 109 10.68 20.60 -8.84
CA LYS A 109 10.61 19.73 -7.64
C LYS A 109 10.86 18.29 -8.05
N SER A 110 11.35 17.45 -7.13
CA SER A 110 11.45 16.02 -7.42
C SER A 110 10.06 15.38 -7.50
N LEU A 111 9.91 14.34 -8.31
CA LEU A 111 8.66 13.61 -8.46
C LEU A 111 8.16 13.08 -7.11
N ARG A 112 9.05 12.66 -6.19
CA ARG A 112 8.70 12.27 -4.80
C ARG A 112 8.00 13.41 -4.04
N GLN A 113 8.47 14.66 -4.16
CA GLN A 113 7.84 15.84 -3.55
C GLN A 113 6.53 16.26 -4.22
N LEU A 114 6.28 15.82 -5.46
CA LEU A 114 5.02 16.02 -6.17
C LEU A 114 4.01 14.91 -5.87
N MET A 115 4.50 13.69 -5.63
CA MET A 115 3.72 12.48 -5.39
C MET A 115 3.24 12.32 -3.96
N TYR A 116 4.02 12.78 -2.96
CA TYR A 116 3.72 12.55 -1.56
C TYR A 116 3.74 13.82 -0.71
N VAL A 117 2.91 13.81 0.34
CA VAL A 117 3.02 14.72 1.49
C VAL A 117 3.72 13.96 2.61
N ALA A 118 4.84 14.53 3.08
CA ALA A 118 5.59 14.04 4.23
C ALA A 118 4.97 14.60 5.53
N THR A 119 4.61 13.72 6.46
CA THR A 119 4.17 14.07 7.81
C THR A 119 5.21 13.55 8.79
N ALA A 120 5.88 14.45 9.50
CA ALA A 120 6.86 14.09 10.52
C ALA A 120 6.14 13.64 11.79
N THR A 121 6.49 12.46 12.31
CA THR A 121 6.05 12.01 13.63
C THR A 121 7.07 12.43 14.68
N SER A 122 6.67 13.35 15.57
CA SER A 122 7.48 13.76 16.71
C SER A 122 7.32 12.76 17.85
N GLU A 123 8.29 11.86 17.99
CA GLU A 123 8.45 11.06 19.21
C GLU A 123 9.49 11.70 20.15
N ALA A 124 9.51 11.23 21.40
CA ALA A 124 10.10 11.94 22.54
C ALA A 124 11.65 12.01 22.52
N GLU A 125 12.19 12.78 23.47
CA GLU A 125 13.62 12.98 23.67
C GLU A 125 14.39 11.64 23.79
N ASP A 126 15.61 11.59 23.25
CA ASP A 126 16.50 10.42 23.12
C ASP A 126 16.11 9.30 22.12
N THR A 127 16.00 9.63 20.82
CA THR A 127 16.73 8.90 19.74
C THR A 127 16.81 9.73 18.44
N THR A 128 17.87 9.56 17.65
CA THR A 128 18.23 10.43 16.51
C THR A 128 17.53 10.10 15.18
N THR A 129 16.35 9.50 15.19
CA THR A 129 15.65 9.04 13.97
C THR A 129 14.20 9.53 13.93
N THR A 130 13.98 10.69 13.31
CA THR A 130 12.63 11.18 12.99
C THR A 130 12.01 10.29 11.91
N SER A 131 11.02 9.50 12.27
CA SER A 131 10.18 8.78 11.31
C SER A 131 9.32 9.78 10.52
N VAL A 132 9.17 9.54 9.22
CA VAL A 132 8.40 10.39 8.31
C VAL A 132 7.45 9.51 7.54
N ILE A 133 6.15 9.74 7.73
CA ILE A 133 5.10 9.02 7.02
C ILE A 133 4.83 9.78 5.70
N PHE A 134 4.88 9.05 4.58
CA PHE A 134 4.52 9.58 3.27
C PHE A 134 3.08 9.18 2.94
N SER A 135 2.25 10.16 2.60
CA SER A 135 0.86 9.95 2.15
C SER A 135 0.67 10.50 0.72
N PRO A 136 -0.22 9.93 -0.11
CA PRO A 136 -0.40 10.41 -1.48
C PRO A 136 -0.83 11.88 -1.56
N SER A 137 -0.25 12.63 -2.48
CA SER A 137 -0.51 14.07 -2.58
C SER A 137 -1.83 14.39 -3.30
N PRO A 138 -2.38 15.61 -3.13
CA PRO A 138 -3.50 16.09 -3.93
C PRO A 138 -3.25 16.12 -5.45
N LEU A 139 -1.99 16.06 -5.90
CA LEU A 139 -1.63 15.90 -7.32
C LEU A 139 -1.81 14.45 -7.76
N TRP A 140 -1.36 13.49 -6.95
CA TRP A 140 -1.57 12.06 -7.23
C TRP A 140 -3.05 11.71 -7.34
N PHE A 141 -3.87 12.15 -6.38
CA PHE A 141 -5.33 11.97 -6.44
C PHE A 141 -5.96 12.64 -7.67
N LYS A 142 -5.34 13.67 -8.26
CA LYS A 142 -5.79 14.23 -9.55
C LYS A 142 -5.37 13.35 -10.72
N MET A 143 -4.12 12.86 -10.74
CA MET A 143 -3.60 11.92 -11.75
C MET A 143 -4.45 10.64 -11.86
N ARG A 144 -4.95 10.13 -10.73
CA ARG A 144 -5.82 8.94 -10.66
C ARG A 144 -7.30 9.19 -11.02
N ARG A 145 -7.76 10.44 -11.21
CA ARG A 145 -9.17 10.71 -11.58
C ARG A 145 -9.41 10.47 -13.07
N HIS A 146 -10.31 9.53 -13.38
CA HIS A 146 -10.94 9.47 -14.70
C HIS A 146 -11.75 10.75 -14.94
N ALA A 147 -11.45 11.46 -16.03
CA ALA A 147 -12.42 12.42 -16.55
C ALA A 147 -13.45 11.64 -17.37
N SER A 148 -14.69 11.68 -16.90
CA SER A 148 -15.71 12.43 -17.61
C SER A 148 -15.58 12.43 -19.14
N THR A 149 -16.27 11.48 -19.79
CA THR A 149 -16.28 11.26 -21.25
C THR A 149 -16.40 12.53 -22.10
N PRO A 150 -15.50 12.78 -23.07
CA PRO A 150 -15.68 13.80 -24.10
C PRO A 150 -16.85 13.42 -25.03
N SER A 151 -17.72 14.38 -25.34
CA SER A 151 -18.80 14.22 -26.32
C SER A 151 -18.36 14.62 -27.74
N GLY A 152 -17.74 13.71 -28.48
CA GLY A 152 -17.50 13.91 -29.92
C GLY A 152 -16.66 12.83 -30.61
N PRO A 153 -16.84 12.64 -31.93
CA PRO A 153 -16.01 11.74 -32.73
C PRO A 153 -14.71 12.45 -33.14
N GLY A 154 -13.61 12.12 -32.46
CA GLY A 154 -12.26 12.59 -32.77
C GLY A 154 -11.21 11.60 -32.23
N PRO A 155 -9.91 11.82 -32.52
CA PRO A 155 -8.84 10.99 -31.94
C PRO A 155 -8.89 11.04 -30.40
N PRO A 156 -8.43 9.98 -29.70
CA PRO A 156 -8.74 9.74 -28.29
C PRO A 156 -8.12 10.78 -27.33
N SER A 157 -8.84 11.88 -27.12
CA SER A 157 -8.51 12.97 -26.22
C SER A 157 -8.85 12.62 -24.77
N GLY A 158 -8.03 11.76 -24.17
CA GLY A 158 -8.20 11.30 -22.79
C GLY A 158 -8.12 12.41 -21.72
N PRO A 159 -8.40 12.08 -20.44
CA PRO A 159 -8.30 13.02 -19.33
C PRO A 159 -6.93 13.71 -19.25
N ALA A 160 -6.88 15.03 -19.02
CA ALA A 160 -5.61 15.76 -18.84
C ALA A 160 -4.71 15.16 -17.71
N PRO A 161 -5.23 14.63 -16.59
CA PRO A 161 -4.38 14.01 -15.58
C PRO A 161 -3.78 12.65 -16.00
N ALA A 162 -4.49 11.88 -16.83
CA ALA A 162 -3.95 10.65 -17.42
C ALA A 162 -2.87 10.95 -18.47
N ARG A 163 -3.04 12.05 -19.23
CA ARG A 163 -2.01 12.59 -20.13
C ARG A 163 -0.75 13.04 -19.39
N MET A 164 -0.89 13.66 -18.21
CA MET A 164 0.26 13.99 -17.35
C MET A 164 1.08 12.75 -16.98
N PHE A 165 0.46 11.70 -16.44
CA PHE A 165 1.22 10.50 -16.06
C PHE A 165 1.94 9.86 -17.26
N ARG A 166 1.23 9.74 -18.39
CA ARG A 166 1.81 9.28 -19.65
C ARG A 166 3.02 10.12 -20.07
N LYS A 167 2.94 11.45 -19.96
CA LYS A 167 4.03 12.37 -20.30
C LYS A 167 5.22 12.27 -19.34
N ILE A 168 4.97 12.13 -18.04
CA ILE A 168 6.02 11.90 -17.03
C ILE A 168 6.80 10.62 -17.38
N LEU A 169 6.09 9.51 -17.63
CA LEU A 169 6.72 8.24 -17.97
C LEU A 169 7.47 8.29 -19.31
N TYR A 170 6.92 9.00 -20.31
CA TYR A 170 7.58 9.24 -21.59
C TYR A 170 8.89 10.02 -21.44
N ASP A 171 8.90 11.13 -20.69
CA ASP A 171 10.10 11.93 -20.47
C ASP A 171 11.19 11.14 -19.72
N ILE A 172 10.81 10.34 -18.73
CA ILE A 172 11.72 9.47 -17.98
C ILE A 172 12.37 8.44 -18.92
N LEU A 173 11.56 7.75 -19.76
CA LEU A 173 12.07 6.81 -20.75
C LEU A 173 12.91 7.48 -21.84
N LEU A 174 12.58 8.70 -22.25
CA LEU A 174 13.36 9.46 -23.23
C LEU A 174 14.71 9.90 -22.66
N GLY A 175 14.76 10.25 -21.36
CA GLY A 175 16.00 10.45 -20.62
C GLY A 175 16.84 9.17 -20.57
N ALA A 176 16.25 8.04 -20.18
CA ALA A 176 16.95 6.75 -20.10
C ALA A 176 17.44 6.23 -21.47
N ALA A 177 16.65 6.45 -22.53
CA ALA A 177 17.03 6.11 -23.91
C ALA A 177 18.24 6.93 -24.38
N HIS A 178 18.27 8.23 -24.08
CA HIS A 178 19.42 9.09 -24.38
C HIS A 178 20.70 8.63 -23.66
N LEU A 179 20.60 8.27 -22.37
CA LEU A 179 21.73 7.74 -21.60
C LEU A 179 22.23 6.41 -22.19
N GLN A 180 21.31 5.48 -22.44
CA GLN A 180 21.62 4.19 -23.07
C GLN A 180 22.34 4.34 -24.42
N GLN A 181 21.87 5.24 -25.30
CA GLN A 181 22.48 5.49 -26.61
C GLN A 181 23.92 6.04 -26.50
N ASN A 182 24.25 6.70 -25.38
CA ASN A 182 25.59 7.18 -25.06
C ASN A 182 26.42 6.17 -24.23
N GLY A 183 25.93 4.95 -24.02
CA GLY A 183 26.63 3.90 -23.26
C GLY A 183 26.64 4.11 -21.75
N ILE A 184 25.68 4.87 -21.22
CA ILE A 184 25.55 5.24 -19.82
C ILE A 184 24.35 4.51 -19.20
N VAL A 185 24.52 3.94 -18.01
CA VAL A 185 23.44 3.41 -17.17
C VAL A 185 23.36 4.23 -15.90
N HIS A 186 22.19 4.76 -15.57
CA HIS A 186 21.97 5.67 -14.44
C HIS A 186 21.98 4.95 -13.08
N ARG A 187 21.46 3.73 -13.04
CA ARG A 187 21.41 2.81 -11.87
C ARG A 187 20.57 3.24 -10.65
N ASP A 188 20.17 4.49 -10.55
CA ASP A 188 19.42 5.04 -9.41
C ASP A 188 18.23 5.91 -9.87
N ILE A 189 17.50 5.45 -10.90
CA ILE A 189 16.25 6.10 -11.34
C ILE A 189 15.16 5.79 -10.30
N LYS A 190 14.72 6.84 -9.60
CA LYS A 190 13.68 6.79 -8.56
C LYS A 190 13.01 8.16 -8.44
N PRO A 191 11.81 8.30 -7.84
CA PRO A 191 11.10 9.58 -7.80
C PRO A 191 11.83 10.74 -7.13
N SER A 192 12.84 10.53 -6.28
CA SER A 192 13.65 11.64 -5.75
C SER A 192 14.63 12.24 -6.76
N ASN A 193 14.99 11.47 -7.79
CA ASN A 193 16.03 11.77 -8.77
C ASN A 193 15.44 12.20 -10.14
N VAL A 194 14.13 12.03 -10.32
CA VAL A 194 13.36 12.66 -11.41
C VAL A 194 12.89 14.03 -10.94
N PHE A 195 13.27 15.10 -11.66
CA PHE A 195 12.85 16.47 -11.37
C PHE A 195 11.84 16.93 -12.43
N CYS A 196 10.72 17.50 -12.00
CA CYS A 196 9.65 17.92 -12.89
C CYS A 196 9.27 19.39 -12.72
N HIS A 197 9.19 20.09 -13.85
CA HIS A 197 8.62 21.43 -13.95
C HIS A 197 7.13 21.32 -14.25
N LEU A 198 6.29 21.72 -13.29
CA LEU A 198 4.84 21.78 -13.47
C LEU A 198 4.44 23.12 -14.12
N PRO A 199 3.62 23.11 -15.18
CA PRO A 199 3.04 24.31 -15.78
C PRO A 199 2.25 25.16 -14.77
N THR A 200 2.27 26.48 -14.97
CA THR A 200 1.65 27.43 -14.04
C THR A 200 0.12 27.43 -14.10
N ASP A 201 -0.46 27.13 -15.28
CA ASP A 201 -1.91 26.91 -15.43
C ASP A 201 -2.24 25.42 -15.22
N PRO A 202 -3.12 25.05 -14.26
CA PRO A 202 -3.59 23.68 -14.07
C PRO A 202 -4.28 23.03 -15.29
N LYS A 203 -4.66 23.78 -16.31
CA LYS A 203 -5.18 23.25 -17.58
C LYS A 203 -4.07 22.69 -18.47
N ASP A 204 -2.87 23.24 -18.35
CA ASP A 204 -1.70 22.92 -19.17
C ASP A 204 -0.88 21.75 -18.62
N LEU A 205 -1.36 21.04 -17.58
CA LEU A 205 -0.64 20.00 -16.85
C LEU A 205 -0.07 18.84 -17.70
N GLU A 206 -0.55 18.65 -18.93
CA GLU A 206 0.03 17.72 -19.91
C GLU A 206 1.37 18.18 -20.49
N LYS A 207 1.68 19.48 -20.39
CA LYS A 207 2.97 20.11 -20.76
C LYS A 207 4.03 19.97 -19.65
N VAL A 208 3.82 19.09 -18.68
CA VAL A 208 4.84 18.73 -17.69
C VAL A 208 6.11 18.29 -18.40
N GLN A 209 7.25 18.81 -17.94
CA GLN A 209 8.57 18.39 -18.38
C GLN A 209 9.29 17.78 -17.19
N CYS A 210 9.74 16.54 -17.34
CA CYS A 210 10.59 15.88 -16.35
C CYS A 210 11.99 15.59 -16.91
N VAL A 211 12.98 15.60 -16.01
CA VAL A 211 14.38 15.34 -16.30
C VAL A 211 14.97 14.34 -15.30
N LEU A 212 15.88 13.49 -15.77
CA LEU A 212 16.71 12.63 -14.92
C LEU A 212 17.90 13.41 -14.37
N GLY A 213 18.25 13.20 -13.10
CA GLY A 213 19.43 13.77 -12.46
C GLY A 213 19.90 12.96 -11.26
N ASP A 214 20.96 13.44 -10.61
CA ASP A 214 21.74 12.68 -9.61
C ASP A 214 22.48 11.46 -10.20
N PHE A 215 23.55 11.75 -10.94
CA PHE A 215 24.40 10.74 -11.59
C PHE A 215 25.47 10.16 -10.66
N SER A 216 25.31 10.28 -9.34
CA SER A 216 26.30 9.85 -8.34
C SER A 216 26.58 8.34 -8.34
N SER A 217 25.64 7.53 -8.82
CA SER A 217 25.75 6.06 -8.94
C SER A 217 25.78 5.55 -10.40
N GLY A 218 25.83 6.48 -11.38
CA GLY A 218 25.86 6.15 -12.80
C GLY A 218 27.16 5.50 -13.24
N VAL A 219 27.09 4.70 -14.30
CA VAL A 219 28.23 3.94 -14.86
C VAL A 219 28.32 4.09 -16.37
N ASP A 220 29.57 4.06 -16.84
CA ASP A 220 29.98 3.86 -18.22
C ASP A 220 31.38 3.21 -18.23
N ALA A 221 31.96 2.98 -19.42
CA ALA A 221 33.28 2.37 -19.54
C ALA A 221 34.43 3.19 -18.92
N PHE A 222 34.26 4.50 -18.72
CA PHE A 222 35.28 5.37 -18.13
C PHE A 222 35.17 5.39 -16.60
N THR A 223 33.98 5.66 -16.06
CA THR A 223 33.72 5.75 -14.62
C THR A 223 34.01 4.43 -13.92
N LEU A 224 33.59 3.28 -14.47
CA LEU A 224 33.91 1.94 -13.96
C LEU A 224 35.42 1.69 -13.79
N LYS A 225 36.25 2.32 -14.63
CA LYS A 225 37.71 2.18 -14.59
C LYS A 225 38.40 3.19 -13.69
N ASN A 226 37.83 4.39 -13.50
CA ASN A 226 38.54 5.53 -12.92
C ASN A 226 37.94 6.08 -11.61
N TYR A 227 36.64 5.87 -11.37
CA TYR A 227 35.89 6.40 -10.21
C TYR A 227 35.09 5.32 -9.47
N TYR A 228 35.49 4.06 -9.63
CA TYR A 228 35.00 2.92 -8.87
C TYR A 228 36.21 2.09 -8.44
N SER A 229 36.76 2.43 -7.27
CA SER A 229 37.95 1.78 -6.68
C SER A 229 37.85 0.25 -6.53
N SER A 230 36.63 -0.30 -6.36
CA SER A 230 36.38 -1.73 -6.13
C SER A 230 35.18 -2.27 -6.94
N GLY A 231 34.92 -1.72 -8.12
CA GLY A 231 33.67 -1.99 -8.85
C GLY A 231 32.50 -1.15 -8.34
N ALA A 232 31.33 -1.31 -8.94
CA ALA A 232 30.18 -0.43 -8.69
C ALA A 232 29.18 -1.08 -7.74
N SER A 233 29.20 -0.67 -6.46
CA SER A 233 28.64 -1.46 -5.37
C SER A 233 27.11 -1.43 -5.28
N LYS A 234 26.52 -2.46 -4.66
CA LYS A 234 25.11 -2.46 -4.22
C LYS A 234 24.86 -1.41 -3.11
N ASN A 235 25.89 -1.07 -2.33
CA ASN A 235 25.82 -0.10 -1.23
C ASN A 235 25.63 1.36 -1.70
N GLU A 236 25.75 1.62 -2.99
CA GLU A 236 25.57 2.94 -3.61
C GLU A 236 24.20 3.06 -4.31
N LEU A 237 23.30 2.09 -4.13
CA LEU A 237 22.02 1.97 -4.84
C LEU A 237 20.82 2.04 -3.90
N THR A 238 19.67 2.42 -4.46
CA THR A 238 18.37 2.22 -3.81
C THR A 238 17.80 0.86 -4.19
N LEU A 239 18.05 -0.16 -3.36
CA LEU A 239 17.73 -1.56 -3.67
C LEU A 239 16.27 -1.79 -4.11
N GLN A 240 15.32 -1.00 -3.60
CA GLN A 240 13.90 -1.03 -3.97
C GLN A 240 13.64 -0.84 -5.48
N TYR A 241 14.52 -0.14 -6.21
CA TYR A 241 14.41 0.11 -7.66
C TYR A 241 15.46 -0.67 -8.47
N SER A 242 16.26 -1.53 -7.84
CA SER A 242 17.29 -2.33 -8.49
C SER A 242 16.69 -3.59 -9.14
N PRO A 243 17.23 -4.06 -10.28
CA PRO A 243 16.68 -5.21 -10.99
C PRO A 243 17.10 -6.57 -10.39
N PRO A 244 16.42 -7.68 -10.73
CA PRO A 244 16.68 -9.01 -10.17
C PRO A 244 18.13 -9.48 -10.33
N GLU A 245 18.75 -9.21 -11.48
CA GLU A 245 20.16 -9.55 -11.73
C GLU A 245 21.14 -8.85 -10.77
N VAL A 246 20.76 -7.72 -10.19
CA VAL A 246 21.53 -6.97 -9.18
C VAL A 246 21.16 -7.40 -7.77
N LEU A 247 19.90 -7.75 -7.51
CA LEU A 247 19.47 -8.23 -6.20
C LEU A 247 20.00 -9.63 -5.91
N PHE A 248 19.88 -10.56 -6.88
CA PHE A 248 20.20 -11.98 -6.71
C PHE A 248 21.53 -12.43 -7.33
N GLY A 249 22.16 -11.62 -8.20
CA GLY A 249 23.42 -11.98 -8.87
C GLY A 249 24.65 -11.94 -7.96
N GLU A 250 25.64 -12.77 -8.32
CA GLU A 250 26.99 -12.80 -7.73
C GLU A 250 27.99 -11.96 -8.55
N GLY A 251 28.73 -11.08 -7.87
CA GLY A 251 29.81 -10.26 -8.47
C GLY A 251 29.35 -8.96 -9.15
N ASP A 252 30.33 -8.20 -9.67
CA ASP A 252 30.11 -7.00 -10.49
C ASP A 252 29.32 -7.39 -11.75
N SER A 253 28.00 -7.27 -11.67
CA SER A 253 27.09 -7.51 -12.79
C SER A 253 27.45 -6.58 -13.95
N HIS A 254 27.61 -7.13 -15.16
CA HIS A 254 27.47 -6.32 -16.36
C HIS A 254 26.10 -5.64 -16.30
N PHE A 255 26.07 -4.33 -16.08
CA PHE A 255 24.83 -3.57 -16.02
C PHE A 255 24.22 -3.60 -17.43
N GLU A 256 23.25 -4.50 -17.62
CA GLU A 256 22.60 -4.66 -18.91
C GLU A 256 21.90 -3.35 -19.29
N ASN A 257 21.77 -3.12 -20.59
CA ASN A 257 21.13 -1.93 -21.15
C ASN A 257 19.65 -1.77 -20.71
N THR A 258 19.08 -2.78 -20.04
CA THR A 258 17.72 -2.84 -19.51
C THR A 258 17.63 -2.62 -17.99
N TYR A 259 18.73 -2.32 -17.27
CA TYR A 259 18.70 -1.97 -15.83
C TYR A 259 17.73 -0.81 -15.60
N ASP A 260 17.98 0.33 -16.24
CA ASP A 260 17.20 1.55 -16.03
C ASP A 260 15.73 1.35 -16.43
N SER A 261 15.45 0.40 -17.32
CA SER A 261 14.08 0.03 -17.72
C SER A 261 13.30 -0.62 -16.57
N TRP A 262 13.96 -1.49 -15.79
CA TRP A 262 13.37 -2.04 -14.57
C TRP A 262 13.06 -0.93 -13.56
N SER A 263 14.03 -0.06 -13.26
CA SER A 263 13.85 1.04 -12.30
C SER A 263 12.69 1.97 -12.69
N VAL A 264 12.50 2.21 -14.00
CA VAL A 264 11.35 2.94 -14.55
C VAL A 264 10.04 2.16 -14.39
N GLY A 265 10.05 0.84 -14.57
CA GLY A 265 8.90 -0.03 -14.28
C GLY A 265 8.46 0.04 -12.81
N VAL A 266 9.40 -0.03 -11.86
CA VAL A 266 9.10 0.09 -10.42
C VAL A 266 8.57 1.49 -10.09
N LEU A 267 9.19 2.54 -10.64
CA LEU A 267 8.71 3.92 -10.50
C LEU A 267 7.29 4.08 -11.04
N ALA A 268 6.97 3.45 -12.17
CA ALA A 268 5.62 3.49 -12.74
C ALA A 268 4.59 2.80 -11.84
N LEU A 269 4.94 1.66 -11.24
CA LEU A 269 4.11 1.00 -10.23
C LEU A 269 3.90 1.86 -8.98
N GLU A 270 4.97 2.46 -8.44
CA GLU A 270 4.90 3.38 -7.30
C GLU A 270 3.92 4.52 -7.59
N VAL A 271 4.02 5.13 -8.77
CA VAL A 271 3.14 6.24 -9.17
C VAL A 271 1.71 5.79 -9.44
N MET A 272 1.49 4.55 -9.90
CA MET A 272 0.14 3.99 -10.07
C MET A 272 -0.54 3.64 -8.75
N LEU A 273 0.18 3.00 -7.83
CA LEU A 273 -0.35 2.48 -6.56
C LEU A 273 -0.41 3.56 -5.47
N GLY A 274 0.41 4.62 -5.56
CA GLY A 274 0.46 5.67 -4.54
C GLY A 274 1.19 5.22 -3.26
N THR A 275 2.11 4.26 -3.36
CA THR A 275 2.96 3.81 -2.25
C THR A 275 4.39 3.56 -2.74
N PRO A 276 5.42 4.00 -2.00
CA PRO A 276 6.81 3.65 -2.30
C PRO A 276 7.09 2.16 -2.05
N ASP A 277 6.29 1.50 -1.22
CA ASP A 277 6.47 0.11 -0.80
C ASP A 277 5.81 -0.87 -1.78
N VAL A 278 6.07 -0.69 -3.08
CA VAL A 278 5.47 -1.45 -4.20
C VAL A 278 5.58 -2.96 -3.99
N PHE A 279 6.78 -3.43 -3.66
CA PHE A 279 7.12 -4.84 -3.47
C PHE A 279 7.11 -5.27 -2.00
N SER A 280 6.35 -4.57 -1.15
CA SER A 280 6.11 -5.04 0.21
C SER A 280 5.47 -6.43 0.17
N VAL A 281 6.20 -7.40 0.69
CA VAL A 281 5.61 -8.68 1.08
C VAL A 281 4.77 -8.42 2.31
N ASP A 282 3.62 -9.05 2.35
CA ASP A 282 2.71 -8.89 3.46
C ASP A 282 3.22 -9.62 4.73
N GLN A 283 2.60 -9.37 5.88
CA GLN A 283 3.13 -9.91 7.14
C GLN A 283 2.96 -11.45 7.26
N ARG A 284 1.94 -12.04 6.61
CA ARG A 284 1.73 -13.51 6.41
C ARG A 284 2.98 -14.16 5.86
N THR A 285 3.33 -13.73 4.67
CA THR A 285 4.36 -14.33 3.85
C THR A 285 5.72 -13.97 4.43
N THR A 286 5.86 -12.77 5.02
CA THR A 286 7.06 -12.36 5.76
C THR A 286 7.36 -13.28 6.94
N VAL A 287 6.42 -13.49 7.87
CA VAL A 287 6.65 -14.32 9.06
C VAL A 287 6.84 -15.78 8.69
N LEU A 288 6.01 -16.34 7.79
CA LEU A 288 6.10 -17.75 7.41
C LEU A 288 7.37 -18.07 6.63
N LEU A 289 7.71 -17.27 5.61
CA LEU A 289 8.88 -17.51 4.77
C LEU A 289 10.16 -17.34 5.59
N SER A 290 10.27 -16.26 6.38
CA SER A 290 11.42 -16.03 7.25
C SER A 290 11.58 -17.13 8.32
N THR A 291 10.50 -17.54 9.00
CA THR A 291 10.55 -18.61 10.00
C THR A 291 10.98 -19.94 9.40
N ARG A 292 10.44 -20.29 8.23
CA ARG A 292 10.73 -21.54 7.53
C ARG A 292 12.19 -21.60 7.07
N LEU A 293 12.70 -20.52 6.48
CA LEU A 293 14.08 -20.41 6.01
C LEU A 293 15.09 -20.38 7.17
N ARG A 294 14.82 -19.60 8.23
CA ARG A 294 15.66 -19.58 9.45
C ARG A 294 15.75 -20.95 10.12
N ARG A 295 14.65 -21.71 10.17
CA ARG A 295 14.66 -23.13 10.63
C ARG A 295 15.49 -24.04 9.72
N GLY A 296 15.61 -23.72 8.44
CA GLY A 296 16.52 -24.38 7.49
C GLY A 296 17.98 -23.92 7.59
N GLY A 297 18.30 -22.94 8.45
CA GLY A 297 19.65 -22.39 8.62
C GLY A 297 19.99 -21.18 7.73
N ALA A 298 19.00 -20.61 7.03
CA ALA A 298 19.21 -19.44 6.16
C ALA A 298 19.57 -18.18 6.96
N SER A 299 20.43 -17.35 6.37
CA SER A 299 20.85 -16.04 6.85
C SER A 299 19.78 -14.96 6.64
N ASP A 300 19.98 -13.80 7.29
CA ASP A 300 19.10 -12.63 7.11
C ASP A 300 19.03 -12.16 5.64
N GLU A 301 20.15 -12.19 4.93
CA GLU A 301 20.22 -11.79 3.52
C GLU A 301 19.49 -12.77 2.59
N GLU A 302 19.54 -14.08 2.88
CA GLU A 302 18.75 -15.08 2.15
C GLU A 302 17.25 -14.92 2.41
N VAL A 303 16.86 -14.57 3.64
CA VAL A 303 15.47 -14.24 3.98
C VAL A 303 14.98 -12.99 3.25
N GLU A 304 15.76 -11.91 3.23
CA GLU A 304 15.41 -10.68 2.51
C GLU A 304 15.23 -10.94 1.01
N ARG A 305 16.17 -11.70 0.41
CA ARG A 305 16.07 -12.17 -0.98
C ARG A 305 14.81 -13.03 -1.21
N ALA A 306 14.45 -13.90 -0.27
CA ALA A 306 13.22 -14.69 -0.32
C ALA A 306 11.97 -13.83 -0.51
N LEU A 307 11.90 -12.75 0.27
CA LEU A 307 10.75 -11.86 0.33
C LEU A 307 10.62 -11.08 -0.97
N ILE A 308 11.72 -10.50 -1.45
CA ILE A 308 11.76 -9.84 -2.76
C ILE A 308 11.30 -10.80 -3.88
N LEU A 309 11.71 -12.06 -3.85
CA LEU A 309 11.29 -13.05 -4.84
C LEU A 309 9.80 -13.42 -4.71
N ALA A 310 9.29 -13.53 -3.48
CA ALA A 310 7.88 -13.78 -3.20
C ALA A 310 7.00 -12.61 -3.69
N SER A 311 7.37 -11.35 -3.46
CA SER A 311 6.60 -10.23 -4.01
C SER A 311 6.68 -10.16 -5.54
N PHE A 312 7.80 -10.52 -6.18
CA PHE A 312 7.83 -10.65 -7.64
C PHE A 312 6.93 -11.79 -8.16
N ALA A 313 6.76 -12.88 -7.41
CA ALA A 313 5.81 -13.94 -7.74
C ALA A 313 4.36 -13.46 -7.57
N ASP A 314 4.03 -12.76 -6.48
CA ASP A 314 2.71 -12.17 -6.24
C ASP A 314 2.26 -11.22 -7.36
N PHE A 315 3.20 -10.45 -7.93
CA PHE A 315 2.92 -9.58 -9.07
C PHE A 315 2.88 -10.32 -10.40
N CYS A 316 3.15 -11.63 -10.46
CA CYS A 316 3.28 -12.37 -11.73
C CYS A 316 4.42 -11.81 -12.63
N ILE A 317 5.49 -11.32 -12.00
CA ILE A 317 6.75 -10.90 -12.61
C ILE A 317 7.74 -12.07 -12.65
N TYR A 318 7.74 -12.92 -11.61
CA TYR A 318 8.59 -14.10 -11.49
C TYR A 318 7.77 -15.38 -11.71
N ASP A 319 8.23 -16.25 -12.62
CA ASP A 319 7.71 -17.60 -12.87
C ASP A 319 8.89 -18.57 -12.69
N HIS A 320 8.83 -19.38 -11.63
CA HIS A 320 9.90 -20.32 -11.30
C HIS A 320 10.02 -21.45 -12.33
N GLU A 321 8.91 -21.98 -12.85
CA GLU A 321 8.95 -23.04 -13.85
C GLU A 321 9.60 -22.54 -15.14
N ALA A 322 9.26 -21.32 -15.58
CA ALA A 322 9.87 -20.70 -16.75
C ALA A 322 11.37 -20.47 -16.53
N VAL A 323 11.75 -19.90 -15.38
CA VAL A 323 13.16 -19.60 -15.05
C VAL A 323 14.03 -20.84 -15.02
N VAL A 324 13.56 -21.95 -14.43
CA VAL A 324 14.29 -23.24 -14.45
C VAL A 324 14.31 -23.86 -15.85
N ARG A 325 13.17 -23.85 -16.57
CA ARG A 325 13.04 -24.50 -17.90
C ARG A 325 13.86 -23.80 -18.98
N GLU A 326 13.96 -22.48 -18.93
CA GLU A 326 14.71 -21.66 -19.88
C GLU A 326 16.13 -21.33 -19.40
N ASN A 327 16.52 -21.75 -18.18
CA ASN A 327 17.82 -21.48 -17.57
C ASN A 327 18.12 -19.95 -17.48
N MET A 328 17.11 -19.17 -17.08
CA MET A 328 17.11 -17.70 -17.09
C MET A 328 17.92 -17.09 -15.94
N TRP A 329 19.07 -16.49 -16.24
CA TRP A 329 19.91 -15.83 -15.23
C TRP A 329 19.19 -14.61 -14.59
N PRO A 330 19.30 -14.38 -13.26
CA PRO A 330 19.99 -15.20 -12.26
C PRO A 330 19.24 -16.51 -11.94
N VAL A 331 19.85 -17.65 -12.32
CA VAL A 331 19.43 -18.98 -11.89
C VAL A 331 20.32 -19.32 -10.70
N ASN A 332 19.76 -19.42 -9.51
CA ASN A 332 20.47 -20.01 -8.40
C ASN A 332 19.78 -21.32 -7.99
N THR A 333 20.18 -22.42 -8.63
CA THR A 333 19.68 -23.78 -8.35
C THR A 333 20.02 -24.28 -6.94
N GLU A 334 20.88 -23.58 -6.19
CA GLU A 334 21.20 -23.90 -4.80
C GLU A 334 20.34 -23.10 -3.80
N MET A 335 19.59 -22.07 -4.24
CA MET A 335 18.66 -21.36 -3.38
C MET A 335 17.45 -22.23 -3.03
N THR A 336 17.37 -22.67 -1.77
CA THR A 336 16.16 -23.23 -1.14
C THR A 336 14.96 -22.26 -1.11
N LEU A 337 15.07 -21.10 -1.75
CA LEU A 337 14.06 -20.05 -1.78
C LEU A 337 12.93 -20.39 -2.76
N ASN A 338 13.20 -21.10 -3.84
CA ASN A 338 12.20 -21.43 -4.85
C ASN A 338 11.19 -22.50 -4.38
N ASP A 339 11.63 -23.46 -3.54
CA ASP A 339 10.75 -24.46 -2.92
C ASP A 339 9.90 -23.88 -1.77
N ASN A 340 10.17 -22.63 -1.36
CA ASN A 340 9.57 -22.00 -0.19
C ASN A 340 8.77 -20.72 -0.49
N ALA A 341 9.12 -19.99 -1.55
CA ALA A 341 8.27 -18.94 -2.10
C ALA A 341 6.97 -19.55 -2.65
N MET A 342 5.83 -18.89 -2.45
CA MET A 342 4.53 -19.38 -2.93
C MET A 342 4.35 -19.04 -4.42
N VAL A 343 5.20 -19.62 -5.27
CA VAL A 343 5.26 -19.26 -6.69
C VAL A 343 4.10 -19.89 -7.46
N ALA A 344 3.37 -19.06 -8.21
CA ALA A 344 2.36 -19.53 -9.15
C ALA A 344 3.01 -20.38 -10.27
N SER A 345 2.40 -21.52 -10.61
CA SER A 345 2.96 -22.46 -11.60
C SER A 345 3.06 -21.89 -13.02
N ARG A 346 2.28 -20.83 -13.33
CA ARG A 346 2.29 -20.05 -14.57
C ARG A 346 1.77 -18.64 -14.27
N CYS A 347 2.27 -17.65 -15.01
CA CYS A 347 1.95 -16.24 -14.85
C CYS A 347 1.65 -15.58 -16.20
N ASP A 348 0.62 -14.73 -16.29
CA ASP A 348 0.36 -13.90 -17.47
C ASP A 348 0.03 -12.42 -17.13
N LEU A 349 -0.18 -11.60 -18.17
CA LEU A 349 -0.50 -10.17 -18.03
C LEU A 349 -1.86 -9.93 -17.34
N GLY A 350 -2.80 -10.86 -17.48
CA GLY A 350 -4.08 -10.85 -16.78
C GLY A 350 -3.91 -11.08 -15.28
N ASP A 351 -3.01 -11.98 -14.89
CA ASP A 351 -2.66 -12.20 -13.48
C ASP A 351 -1.85 -11.03 -12.88
N PHE A 352 -0.90 -10.45 -13.62
CA PHE A 352 -0.24 -9.18 -13.27
C PHE A 352 -1.27 -8.05 -13.06
N ARG A 353 -2.30 -7.97 -13.91
CA ARG A 353 -3.41 -7.02 -13.76
C ARG A 353 -4.23 -7.31 -12.50
N LYS A 354 -4.59 -8.57 -12.20
CA LYS A 354 -5.29 -8.94 -10.95
C LYS A 354 -4.47 -8.55 -9.72
N ALA A 355 -3.17 -8.84 -9.72
CA ALA A 355 -2.25 -8.52 -8.63
C ALA A 355 -2.11 -7.01 -8.37
N LEU A 356 -2.25 -6.18 -9.42
CA LEU A 356 -2.25 -4.73 -9.32
C LEU A 356 -3.60 -4.14 -8.90
N LEU A 357 -4.71 -4.68 -9.42
CA LEU A 357 -6.06 -4.34 -8.94
C LEU A 357 -6.17 -4.63 -7.44
N ALA A 358 -5.62 -5.77 -7.01
CA ALA A 358 -5.58 -6.17 -5.61
C ALA A 358 -4.83 -5.19 -4.68
N ARG A 359 -3.97 -4.33 -5.25
CA ARG A 359 -3.14 -3.36 -4.52
C ARG A 359 -3.54 -1.90 -4.80
N ASP A 360 -4.57 -1.66 -5.59
CA ASP A 360 -5.08 -0.31 -5.87
C ASP A 360 -5.73 0.30 -4.62
N GLN A 361 -5.04 1.26 -3.99
CA GLN A 361 -5.55 2.01 -2.82
C GLN A 361 -6.90 2.70 -3.05
N LEU A 362 -7.31 2.95 -4.30
CA LEU A 362 -8.59 3.57 -4.62
C LEU A 362 -9.68 2.57 -5.02
N GLN A 363 -9.31 1.31 -5.33
CA GLN A 363 -10.20 0.26 -5.81
C GLN A 363 -11.12 0.69 -6.97
N LYS A 364 -10.65 1.63 -7.81
CA LYS A 364 -11.38 2.11 -9.01
C LYS A 364 -10.92 1.41 -10.28
N GLY A 365 -9.91 0.55 -10.13
CA GLY A 365 -9.24 -0.13 -11.21
C GLY A 365 -8.46 0.84 -12.10
N PHE A 366 -8.39 0.47 -13.38
CA PHE A 366 -7.62 1.19 -14.38
C PHE A 366 -8.44 1.31 -15.67
N SER A 367 -8.25 2.42 -16.40
CA SER A 367 -9.02 2.70 -17.63
C SER A 367 -8.61 1.79 -18.79
N THR A 368 -9.35 1.77 -19.90
CA THR A 368 -8.90 1.11 -21.14
C THR A 368 -7.55 1.64 -21.67
N SER A 369 -7.22 2.92 -21.44
CA SER A 369 -5.88 3.47 -21.75
C SER A 369 -4.78 2.91 -20.84
N SER A 370 -5.16 2.25 -19.76
CA SER A 370 -4.27 1.64 -18.79
C SER A 370 -3.94 0.18 -19.10
N GLU A 371 -4.68 -0.54 -19.95
CA GLU A 371 -4.26 -1.88 -20.39
C GLU A 371 -2.92 -1.80 -21.15
N GLN A 372 -2.75 -0.77 -21.97
CA GLN A 372 -1.48 -0.47 -22.65
C GLN A 372 -0.38 -0.04 -21.66
N LEU A 373 -0.73 0.61 -20.55
CA LEU A 373 0.20 0.99 -19.49
C LEU A 373 0.66 -0.24 -18.69
N LEU A 374 -0.27 -1.10 -18.29
CA LEU A 374 -0.01 -2.36 -17.60
C LEU A 374 0.89 -3.26 -18.46
N SER A 375 0.58 -3.38 -19.76
CA SER A 375 1.40 -4.10 -20.72
C SER A 375 2.82 -3.52 -20.86
N LEU A 376 2.97 -2.19 -20.90
CA LEU A 376 4.28 -1.53 -20.90
C LEU A 376 5.07 -1.83 -19.63
N ILE A 377 4.45 -1.67 -18.46
CA ILE A 377 5.13 -1.87 -17.17
C ILE A 377 5.53 -3.34 -16.99
N TRP A 378 4.67 -4.28 -17.35
CA TRP A 378 4.99 -5.71 -17.30
C TRP A 378 6.16 -6.09 -18.22
N GLN A 379 6.29 -5.43 -19.38
CA GLN A 379 7.44 -5.60 -20.27
C GLN A 379 8.72 -4.88 -19.78
N LEU A 380 8.59 -3.77 -19.05
CA LEU A 380 9.69 -3.10 -18.35
C LEU A 380 10.16 -3.88 -17.10
N LEU A 381 9.28 -4.70 -16.51
CA LEU A 381 9.55 -5.51 -15.32
C LEU A 381 9.77 -6.99 -15.63
N GLN A 382 10.14 -7.36 -16.86
CA GLN A 382 10.50 -8.76 -17.15
C GLN A 382 11.69 -9.19 -16.29
N TYR A 383 11.54 -10.31 -15.58
CA TYR A 383 12.56 -10.83 -14.66
C TYR A 383 13.89 -11.10 -15.39
N ASN A 384 13.84 -11.81 -16.53
CA ASN A 384 15.00 -11.98 -17.40
C ASN A 384 15.29 -10.66 -18.15
N PRO A 385 16.47 -10.04 -17.95
CA PRO A 385 16.82 -8.77 -18.57
C PRO A 385 16.90 -8.83 -20.11
N GLN A 386 17.07 -10.01 -20.72
CA GLN A 386 17.04 -10.21 -22.19
C GLN A 386 15.63 -10.18 -22.79
N LYS A 387 14.58 -10.40 -21.97
CA LYS A 387 13.17 -10.25 -22.38
C LYS A 387 12.61 -8.86 -22.05
N ARG A 388 13.35 -8.08 -21.27
CA ARG A 388 12.97 -6.75 -20.78
C ARG A 388 13.17 -5.73 -21.89
N LEU A 389 12.19 -4.84 -22.09
CA LEU A 389 12.33 -3.76 -23.09
C LEU A 389 13.52 -2.87 -22.75
N LEU A 390 14.26 -2.45 -23.78
CA LEU A 390 15.16 -1.30 -23.73
C LEU A 390 14.31 -0.01 -23.65
N PRO A 391 14.79 1.11 -23.06
CA PRO A 391 14.02 2.36 -23.04
C PRO A 391 13.71 2.88 -24.45
N THR A 392 14.60 2.64 -25.41
CA THR A 392 14.42 2.95 -26.84
C THR A 392 13.28 2.16 -27.50
N GLU A 393 13.02 0.93 -27.06
CA GLU A 393 11.90 0.10 -27.52
C GLU A 393 10.62 0.46 -26.78
N ALA A 394 10.71 0.72 -25.47
CA ALA A 394 9.61 1.15 -24.62
C ALA A 394 8.95 2.45 -25.11
N LEU A 395 9.72 3.39 -25.67
CA LEU A 395 9.19 4.60 -26.31
C LEU A 395 8.31 4.32 -27.55
N GLN A 396 8.50 3.19 -28.22
CA GLN A 396 7.70 2.76 -29.37
C GLN A 396 6.41 2.02 -28.95
N HIS A 397 6.21 1.79 -27.65
CA HIS A 397 5.06 1.04 -27.15
C HIS A 397 3.74 1.77 -27.42
N PRO A 398 2.65 1.06 -27.81
CA PRO A 398 1.36 1.67 -28.16
C PRO A 398 0.77 2.65 -27.12
N TYR A 399 1.15 2.52 -25.85
CA TYR A 399 0.77 3.45 -24.78
C TYR A 399 1.14 4.92 -25.06
N PHE A 400 2.23 5.17 -25.79
CA PHE A 400 2.71 6.52 -26.11
C PHE A 400 2.15 7.08 -27.43
N THR A 401 1.27 6.35 -28.11
CA THR A 401 0.60 6.82 -29.34
C THR A 401 -0.15 8.14 -29.07
N GLY A 402 0.10 9.14 -29.92
CA GLY A 402 -0.61 10.43 -29.90
C GLY A 402 -0.03 11.49 -28.96
N ILE A 403 1.22 11.36 -28.51
CA ILE A 403 1.93 12.47 -27.84
C ILE A 403 2.47 13.42 -28.92
N GLU A 404 1.81 14.56 -29.11
CA GLU A 404 2.30 15.66 -29.95
C GLU A 404 3.51 16.33 -29.30
N GLY A 405 4.71 15.80 -29.59
CA GLY A 405 5.99 16.28 -29.09
C GLY A 405 7.22 15.68 -29.78
N GLY A 406 6.98 15.10 -30.96
CA GLY A 406 7.96 14.47 -31.85
C GLY A 406 7.95 15.12 -33.23
N ASP A 407 8.10 16.44 -33.27
CA ASP A 407 8.33 17.17 -34.52
C ASP A 407 9.84 17.19 -34.86
N ASP A 408 10.14 16.64 -36.03
CA ASP A 408 11.10 17.12 -37.04
C ASP A 408 12.63 16.87 -37.00
N ASP A 409 13.28 16.36 -35.95
CA ASP A 409 14.76 16.09 -36.02
C ASP A 409 15.22 14.63 -35.86
N ASP A 410 14.43 13.72 -35.28
CA ASP A 410 14.93 12.39 -34.83
C ASP A 410 14.76 11.22 -35.85
N HIS A 411 14.74 11.53 -37.15
CA HIS A 411 14.54 10.56 -38.24
C HIS A 411 15.78 9.69 -38.55
N ARG A 412 16.36 8.98 -37.56
CA ARG A 412 17.52 8.08 -37.77
C ARG A 412 17.56 6.75 -36.99
N LEU A 413 16.41 6.18 -36.59
CA LEU A 413 16.39 4.89 -35.87
C LEU A 413 15.51 3.83 -36.56
N HIS A 414 16.13 3.06 -37.46
CA HIS A 414 15.68 1.73 -37.90
C HIS A 414 16.88 0.77 -37.83
N PRO A 415 16.68 -0.47 -37.35
CA PRO A 415 16.64 -1.60 -38.29
C PRO A 415 15.33 -2.41 -38.25
N SER A 416 15.22 -3.35 -39.19
CA SER A 416 13.98 -3.98 -39.68
C SER A 416 13.67 -5.41 -39.18
N HIS A 417 12.37 -5.77 -39.17
CA HIS A 417 11.78 -7.14 -39.20
C HIS A 417 11.94 -8.01 -37.92
N HIS A 418 11.01 -8.83 -37.39
CA HIS A 418 9.67 -9.39 -37.72
C HIS A 418 8.94 -9.78 -36.38
N ALA A 419 7.65 -10.19 -36.26
CA ALA A 419 6.36 -9.92 -36.94
C ALA A 419 5.19 -10.71 -36.25
N HIS A 420 3.93 -10.23 -36.35
CA HIS A 420 2.64 -10.89 -36.00
C HIS A 420 2.32 -11.12 -34.47
N SER A 421 1.06 -11.10 -33.97
CA SER A 421 -0.30 -11.03 -34.57
C SER A 421 -1.39 -10.45 -33.63
N HIS A 422 -2.20 -9.52 -34.17
CA HIS A 422 -3.65 -9.22 -33.97
C HIS A 422 -4.42 -9.40 -32.63
N TYR A 423 -5.12 -8.31 -32.25
CA TYR A 423 -6.49 -8.35 -31.69
C TYR A 423 -7.31 -7.14 -32.22
N ASP A 424 -8.65 -7.25 -32.30
CA ASP A 424 -9.55 -6.35 -33.07
C ASP A 424 -10.65 -5.72 -32.18
N PRO A 425 -10.87 -4.37 -32.17
CA PRO A 425 -11.85 -3.72 -31.30
C PRO A 425 -12.98 -2.94 -32.01
N THR A 426 -14.24 -3.32 -31.77
CA THR A 426 -15.44 -2.50 -32.04
C THR A 426 -16.45 -2.63 -30.87
N SER A 427 -16.70 -1.65 -29.98
CA SER A 427 -17.36 -0.33 -30.16
C SER A 427 -18.91 -0.42 -30.10
N PRO A 428 -19.71 0.56 -29.56
CA PRO A 428 -19.43 1.66 -28.59
C PRO A 428 -20.58 2.10 -27.60
N THR A 429 -20.23 2.88 -26.56
CA THR A 429 -21.02 3.99 -25.89
C THR A 429 -22.34 3.67 -25.14
N SER A 430 -22.85 4.44 -24.14
CA SER A 430 -22.91 5.92 -24.00
C SER A 430 -23.29 6.46 -22.59
N PHE A 431 -22.63 7.55 -22.13
CA PHE A 431 -23.09 8.72 -21.30
C PHE A 431 -23.96 8.51 -20.00
N ALA A 432 -23.93 9.36 -18.97
CA ALA A 432 -23.53 10.78 -18.86
C ALA A 432 -23.03 11.19 -17.44
N LEU A 433 -22.56 12.43 -17.32
CA LEU A 433 -22.08 13.06 -16.07
C LEU A 433 -23.10 14.03 -15.46
N GLU A 434 -23.13 14.14 -14.13
CA GLU A 434 -22.67 15.34 -13.37
C GLU A 434 -23.21 15.36 -11.93
N LYS A 435 -22.32 15.28 -10.92
CA LYS A 435 -22.12 16.32 -9.88
C LYS A 435 -20.97 15.99 -8.92
N GLN A 436 -20.38 17.03 -8.35
CA GLN A 436 -19.20 16.97 -7.48
C GLN A 436 -19.59 17.08 -5.99
N SER A 437 -19.05 16.19 -5.14
CA SER A 437 -18.27 16.60 -3.94
C SER A 437 -17.81 15.39 -3.10
N THR A 438 -16.53 15.43 -2.71
CA THR A 438 -15.90 14.74 -1.55
C THR A 438 -15.92 13.20 -1.44
N GLU A 439 -14.78 12.68 -0.97
CA GLU A 439 -14.51 11.29 -0.58
C GLU A 439 -14.52 10.19 -1.67
N THR A 440 -13.91 9.06 -1.33
CA THR A 440 -13.41 8.07 -2.30
C THR A 440 -14.51 7.06 -2.66
N THR A 441 -15.48 7.50 -3.47
CA THR A 441 -16.52 6.61 -3.99
C THR A 441 -15.94 5.56 -4.93
N ILE A 442 -15.72 4.33 -4.44
CA ILE A 442 -15.90 3.15 -5.29
C ILE A 442 -17.39 3.15 -5.62
N GLU A 443 -17.76 3.02 -6.89
CA GLU A 443 -19.19 2.88 -7.23
C GLU A 443 -19.72 1.66 -6.46
N PRO A 444 -20.84 1.79 -5.71
CA PRO A 444 -21.43 0.63 -5.06
C PRO A 444 -21.72 -0.43 -6.14
N PRO A 445 -21.57 -1.74 -5.83
CA PRO A 445 -21.75 -2.80 -6.82
C PRO A 445 -23.06 -2.59 -7.57
N ASN A 446 -22.97 -2.43 -8.90
CA ASN A 446 -24.06 -1.96 -9.74
C ASN A 446 -25.28 -2.87 -9.62
N SER A 447 -26.31 -2.39 -8.91
CA SER A 447 -27.75 -2.73 -9.01
C SER A 447 -28.22 -4.20 -9.08
N ASP A 448 -27.35 -5.20 -9.07
CA ASP A 448 -27.69 -6.63 -9.17
C ASP A 448 -28.16 -7.18 -7.82
N GLU A 449 -29.01 -6.42 -7.11
CA GLU A 449 -29.78 -6.96 -5.98
C GLU A 449 -30.57 -8.17 -6.48
N PRO A 450 -30.48 -9.33 -5.80
CA PRO A 450 -31.12 -10.56 -6.28
C PRO A 450 -32.63 -10.34 -6.41
N THR A 451 -33.11 -10.39 -7.66
CA THR A 451 -34.49 -10.07 -8.02
C THR A 451 -35.44 -11.24 -7.75
N GLU A 452 -34.91 -12.48 -7.74
CA GLU A 452 -35.61 -13.66 -7.28
C GLU A 452 -34.79 -14.49 -6.28
N PHE A 453 -35.51 -15.08 -5.32
CA PHE A 453 -35.00 -15.98 -4.30
C PHE A 453 -35.69 -17.33 -4.44
N LYS A 454 -34.93 -18.41 -4.56
CA LYS A 454 -35.44 -19.77 -4.79
C LYS A 454 -35.26 -20.66 -3.56
N CYS A 455 -36.32 -21.36 -3.18
CA CYS A 455 -36.23 -22.43 -2.19
C CYS A 455 -35.47 -23.63 -2.81
N PRO A 456 -34.31 -24.04 -2.27
CA PRO A 456 -33.47 -25.07 -2.89
C PRO A 456 -34.18 -26.44 -2.97
N LEU A 457 -35.02 -26.76 -1.98
CA LEU A 457 -35.66 -28.08 -1.85
C LEU A 457 -36.96 -28.24 -2.64
N CYS A 458 -37.70 -27.17 -2.92
CA CYS A 458 -38.98 -27.24 -3.65
C CYS A 458 -39.05 -26.38 -4.92
N GLY A 459 -37.99 -25.63 -5.24
CA GLY A 459 -37.85 -24.85 -6.47
C GLY A 459 -38.73 -23.61 -6.59
N LYS A 460 -39.58 -23.29 -5.59
CA LYS A 460 -40.40 -22.06 -5.60
C LYS A 460 -39.54 -20.81 -5.53
N THR A 461 -39.84 -19.84 -6.39
CA THR A 461 -39.22 -18.51 -6.37
C THR A 461 -40.08 -17.49 -5.61
N TYR A 462 -39.43 -16.42 -5.17
CA TYR A 462 -39.95 -15.34 -4.33
C TYR A 462 -39.27 -14.02 -4.71
N ASP A 463 -40.00 -12.92 -4.61
CA ASP A 463 -39.57 -11.54 -4.87
C ASP A 463 -38.75 -10.91 -3.72
N ALA A 464 -38.70 -11.56 -2.55
CA ALA A 464 -37.96 -11.07 -1.39
C ALA A 464 -37.39 -12.22 -0.55
N TRP A 465 -36.18 -12.04 -0.03
CA TRP A 465 -35.50 -12.98 0.87
C TRP A 465 -36.40 -13.39 2.04
N ASN A 466 -37.05 -12.41 2.68
CA ASN A 466 -37.98 -12.64 3.81
C ASN A 466 -39.13 -13.60 3.46
N SER A 467 -39.69 -13.50 2.25
CA SER A 467 -40.77 -14.37 1.77
C SER A 467 -40.26 -15.81 1.57
N CYS A 468 -39.07 -15.96 0.99
CA CYS A 468 -38.43 -17.26 0.82
C CYS A 468 -38.02 -17.89 2.15
N HIS A 469 -37.36 -17.13 3.04
CA HIS A 469 -36.93 -17.62 4.35
C HIS A 469 -38.13 -18.06 5.20
N GLN A 470 -39.22 -17.27 5.25
CA GLN A 470 -40.45 -17.70 5.91
C GLN A 470 -41.02 -19.00 5.34
N HIS A 471 -40.93 -19.23 4.03
CA HIS A 471 -41.33 -20.50 3.44
C HIS A 471 -40.42 -21.65 3.87
N VAL A 472 -39.11 -21.48 3.73
CA VAL A 472 -38.08 -22.47 4.05
C VAL A 472 -38.22 -22.92 5.51
N THR A 473 -38.27 -21.96 6.44
CA THR A 473 -38.43 -22.21 7.88
C THR A 473 -39.79 -22.86 8.22
N LYS A 474 -40.92 -22.36 7.70
CA LYS A 474 -42.25 -22.95 7.97
C LYS A 474 -42.41 -24.37 7.40
N ARG A 475 -41.66 -24.72 6.35
CA ARG A 475 -41.71 -26.04 5.70
C ARG A 475 -40.58 -26.98 6.09
N LYS A 476 -39.59 -26.50 6.85
CA LYS A 476 -38.33 -27.21 7.15
C LYS A 476 -37.59 -27.63 5.87
N HIS A 477 -37.60 -26.77 4.85
CA HIS A 477 -36.97 -27.01 3.54
C HIS A 477 -35.48 -26.57 3.51
N GLY A 478 -34.73 -26.83 4.58
CA GLY A 478 -33.35 -26.35 4.78
C GLY A 478 -33.26 -25.06 5.60
N ASN A 479 -32.08 -24.42 5.57
CA ASN A 479 -31.76 -23.24 6.39
C ASN A 479 -31.71 -21.92 5.58
N ARG A 480 -31.48 -21.98 4.26
CA ARG A 480 -31.23 -20.81 3.41
C ARG A 480 -32.01 -20.84 2.10
N CYS A 481 -32.03 -19.70 1.42
CA CYS A 481 -32.56 -19.53 0.08
C CYS A 481 -31.42 -19.39 -0.92
N GLN A 482 -31.57 -20.00 -2.10
CA GLN A 482 -30.72 -19.68 -3.25
C GLN A 482 -31.16 -18.32 -3.79
N TYR A 483 -30.21 -17.53 -4.29
CA TYR A 483 -30.44 -16.26 -4.98
C TYR A 483 -30.29 -16.46 -6.49
N ILE A 484 -31.04 -15.69 -7.27
CA ILE A 484 -30.94 -15.65 -8.73
C ILE A 484 -30.61 -14.21 -9.11
N PHE A 485 -29.44 -14.00 -9.71
CA PHE A 485 -29.06 -12.75 -10.35
C PHE A 485 -29.74 -12.64 -11.72
N GLY A 486 -29.90 -11.41 -12.24
CA GLY A 486 -30.51 -11.19 -13.55
C GLY A 486 -29.75 -11.89 -14.69
N GLU A 487 -30.39 -12.04 -15.85
CA GLU A 487 -29.94 -12.89 -16.98
C GLU A 487 -28.61 -12.46 -17.69
N SER A 488 -27.71 -11.74 -17.02
CA SER A 488 -26.50 -11.12 -17.60
C SER A 488 -25.15 -11.55 -17.02
N SER A 489 -25.09 -12.43 -16.02
CA SER A 489 -23.83 -12.98 -15.51
C SER A 489 -23.53 -14.36 -16.13
N GLU A 490 -22.67 -14.41 -17.16
CA GLU A 490 -21.98 -15.67 -17.50
C GLU A 490 -20.97 -15.98 -16.37
N GLU A 491 -21.00 -17.23 -15.88
CA GLU A 491 -20.27 -17.80 -14.73
C GLU A 491 -20.85 -17.50 -13.32
N ASP A 492 -21.06 -18.56 -12.53
CA ASP A 492 -21.78 -18.63 -11.24
C ASP A 492 -21.07 -17.96 -10.04
N ASN A 493 -20.34 -16.85 -10.23
CA ASN A 493 -19.65 -16.16 -9.14
C ASN A 493 -20.56 -15.17 -8.39
N PRO A 494 -20.37 -14.99 -7.07
CA PRO A 494 -21.07 -13.94 -6.32
C PRO A 494 -20.71 -12.54 -6.86
N PRO A 495 -21.61 -11.54 -6.75
CA PRO A 495 -21.45 -10.21 -7.37
C PRO A 495 -20.36 -9.34 -6.73
N PHE A 496 -19.60 -9.89 -5.77
CA PHE A 496 -18.46 -9.27 -5.13
C PHE A 496 -17.48 -10.32 -4.61
N THR A 497 -16.22 -9.92 -4.52
CA THR A 497 -15.17 -10.60 -3.78
C THR A 497 -14.87 -9.82 -2.50
N CYS A 498 -14.32 -10.48 -1.46
CA CYS A 498 -13.77 -9.76 -0.31
C CYS A 498 -12.71 -8.73 -0.76
N LEU A 499 -12.50 -7.68 0.04
CA LEU A 499 -11.46 -6.70 -0.22
C LEU A 499 -10.10 -7.37 -0.38
N SER A 500 -9.42 -7.09 -1.49
CA SER A 500 -8.12 -7.68 -1.82
C SER A 500 -7.00 -7.37 -0.82
N ALA A 501 -7.16 -6.33 0.01
CA ALA A 501 -6.31 -6.05 1.15
C ALA A 501 -6.24 -7.24 2.14
N HIS A 502 -7.22 -8.14 2.11
CA HIS A 502 -7.24 -9.38 2.88
C HIS A 502 -6.08 -10.31 2.53
N SER A 503 -5.61 -10.31 1.29
CA SER A 503 -4.41 -11.05 0.91
C SER A 503 -3.14 -10.57 1.63
N LEU A 504 -3.20 -9.48 2.39
CA LEU A 504 -2.06 -8.87 3.11
C LEU A 504 -2.03 -9.16 4.64
N LEU A 505 -2.94 -10.01 5.15
CA LEU A 505 -2.99 -10.42 6.57
C LEU A 505 -2.42 -11.82 6.79
N PRO A 506 -1.85 -12.19 7.95
CA PRO A 506 -1.34 -13.54 8.28
C PRO A 506 -2.16 -14.79 7.88
N LEU A 507 -1.47 -15.82 7.34
CA LEU A 507 -1.98 -17.15 6.93
C LEU A 507 -2.27 -17.87 8.23
N ASP A 508 -3.55 -17.85 8.61
CA ASP A 508 -4.04 -18.75 9.60
C ASP A 508 -5.15 -19.60 9.00
N GLU A 509 -4.84 -20.87 8.71
CA GLU A 509 -5.80 -21.90 8.29
C GLU A 509 -6.88 -22.13 9.36
N SER A 510 -6.63 -21.73 10.62
CA SER A 510 -7.59 -21.71 11.71
C SER A 510 -8.39 -20.39 11.79
N SER A 511 -8.49 -19.64 10.69
CA SER A 511 -9.33 -18.45 10.60
C SER A 511 -9.74 -18.14 9.14
N GLY A 512 -10.68 -17.21 8.98
CA GLY A 512 -11.09 -16.67 7.69
C GLY A 512 -11.76 -15.32 7.85
N TYR A 513 -11.71 -14.49 6.82
CA TYR A 513 -12.07 -13.08 6.96
C TYR A 513 -12.56 -12.51 5.63
N CYS A 514 -13.60 -11.67 5.65
CA CYS A 514 -14.18 -11.11 4.44
C CYS A 514 -14.84 -9.75 4.70
N ASP A 515 -14.29 -8.71 4.07
CA ASP A 515 -14.81 -7.36 4.12
C ASP A 515 -15.33 -6.96 2.75
N ILE A 516 -16.36 -6.11 2.71
CA ILE A 516 -16.81 -5.41 1.50
C ILE A 516 -17.28 -3.98 1.82
N GLN A 517 -17.25 -3.10 0.81
CA GLN A 517 -17.89 -1.77 0.92
C GLN A 517 -19.41 -1.88 1.16
N GLY A 518 -20.02 -2.98 0.74
CA GLY A 518 -21.47 -3.17 0.78
C GLY A 518 -22.19 -2.07 -0.02
N ARG A 519 -23.12 -1.37 0.61
CA ARG A 519 -23.93 -0.32 -0.02
C ARG A 519 -23.49 1.11 0.33
N ARG A 520 -22.43 1.29 1.14
CA ARG A 520 -21.86 2.61 1.45
C ARG A 520 -21.10 3.20 0.26
N SER A 521 -20.82 4.49 0.32
CA SER A 521 -20.04 5.25 -0.66
C SER A 521 -18.53 5.31 -0.35
N VAL A 522 -18.09 4.73 0.76
CA VAL A 522 -16.70 4.71 1.24
C VAL A 522 -16.46 3.43 2.03
N ILE A 523 -15.19 3.07 2.23
CA ILE A 523 -14.78 2.09 3.23
C ILE A 523 -14.16 2.80 4.44
N GLU A 524 -14.77 2.53 5.58
CA GLU A 524 -14.33 2.96 6.89
C GLU A 524 -13.97 1.76 7.81
N ASP A 525 -14.44 0.55 7.49
CA ASP A 525 -14.05 -0.72 8.11
C ASP A 525 -12.59 -1.11 7.86
N PHE A 526 -11.93 -1.57 8.93
CA PHE A 526 -10.60 -2.18 8.93
C PHE A 526 -10.57 -3.43 9.82
N HIS A 527 -9.55 -4.25 9.61
CA HIS A 527 -9.29 -5.47 10.38
C HIS A 527 -7.80 -5.52 10.73
N SER A 528 -7.43 -6.42 11.65
CA SER A 528 -6.04 -6.74 11.93
C SER A 528 -5.91 -8.18 12.37
N ILE A 529 -4.89 -8.87 11.88
CA ILE A 529 -4.53 -10.24 12.30
C ILE A 529 -3.03 -10.25 12.57
N GLU A 530 -2.63 -10.81 13.71
CA GLU A 530 -1.21 -11.01 14.03
C GLU A 530 -1.01 -12.37 14.71
N ILE A 531 -0.02 -13.14 14.26
CA ILE A 531 0.39 -14.38 14.89
C ILE A 531 1.73 -14.11 15.59
N SER A 532 1.76 -14.30 16.90
CA SER A 532 2.91 -14.00 17.75
C SER A 532 3.82 -15.21 17.91
N ASP A 533 5.12 -14.98 18.15
CA ASP A 533 6.14 -16.04 18.28
C ASP A 533 5.88 -17.01 19.46
N ASP A 534 5.16 -16.55 20.48
CA ASP A 534 4.67 -17.34 21.63
C ASP A 534 3.42 -18.18 21.32
N GLY A 535 2.93 -18.14 20.08
CA GLY A 535 1.73 -18.86 19.62
C GLY A 535 0.41 -18.15 19.92
N ALA A 536 0.43 -16.95 20.51
CA ALA A 536 -0.76 -16.14 20.67
C ALA A 536 -1.24 -15.60 19.31
N LYS A 537 -2.54 -15.75 19.00
CA LYS A 537 -3.14 -15.21 17.77
C LYS A 537 -4.07 -14.05 18.10
N PHE A 538 -3.96 -12.98 17.35
CA PHE A 538 -4.72 -11.74 17.53
C PHE A 538 -5.60 -11.52 16.32
N TYR A 539 -6.84 -11.13 16.56
CA TYR A 539 -7.81 -10.76 15.54
C TYR A 539 -8.54 -9.50 15.99
N GLY A 540 -8.81 -8.60 15.07
CA GLY A 540 -9.55 -7.37 15.34
C GLY A 540 -10.37 -6.93 14.14
N VAL A 541 -11.55 -6.38 14.44
CA VAL A 541 -12.47 -5.74 13.49
C VAL A 541 -12.77 -4.34 14.04
N PHE A 542 -12.69 -3.33 13.16
CA PHE A 542 -12.67 -1.91 13.49
C PHE A 542 -13.60 -1.17 12.51
N ASP A 543 -14.82 -0.88 12.94
CA ASP A 543 -15.84 -0.15 12.19
C ASP A 543 -15.59 1.35 12.38
N GLY A 544 -15.33 2.07 11.29
CA GLY A 544 -14.93 3.48 11.32
C GLY A 544 -16.09 4.43 11.01
N HIS A 545 -16.13 5.59 11.67
CA HIS A 545 -17.14 6.60 11.39
C HIS A 545 -16.59 8.03 11.37
N ASN A 546 -17.22 8.90 10.57
CA ASN A 546 -16.79 10.28 10.32
C ASN A 546 -15.34 10.39 9.78
N GLY A 547 -14.93 9.41 8.97
CA GLY A 547 -13.57 9.21 8.49
C GLY A 547 -12.95 7.91 9.03
N ASN A 548 -11.89 7.45 8.37
CA ASN A 548 -11.28 6.15 8.66
C ASN A 548 -9.92 6.22 9.37
N LEU A 549 -9.55 7.36 9.95
CA LEU A 549 -8.27 7.54 10.63
C LEU A 549 -8.21 6.73 11.93
N ALA A 550 -9.22 6.84 12.79
CA ALA A 550 -9.31 6.11 14.04
C ALA A 550 -9.27 4.58 13.82
N ALA A 551 -10.03 4.06 12.86
CA ALA A 551 -10.07 2.62 12.53
C ALA A 551 -8.72 2.10 12.01
N LYS A 552 -8.08 2.82 11.08
CA LYS A 552 -6.72 2.50 10.60
C LYS A 552 -5.67 2.54 11.72
N PHE A 553 -5.78 3.51 12.63
CA PHE A 553 -4.86 3.64 13.74
C PHE A 553 -5.01 2.47 14.73
N ALA A 554 -6.26 2.13 15.08
CA ALA A 554 -6.59 1.00 15.94
C ALA A 554 -6.11 -0.33 15.33
N ALA A 555 -6.45 -0.60 14.07
CA ALA A 555 -6.03 -1.80 13.35
C ALA A 555 -4.50 -1.96 13.28
N LYS A 556 -3.76 -0.86 13.11
CA LYS A 556 -2.30 -0.89 12.99
C LYS A 556 -1.55 -1.05 14.31
N PHE A 557 -2.03 -0.43 15.39
CA PHE A 557 -1.21 -0.22 16.59
C PHE A 557 -1.74 -0.89 17.87
N LEU A 558 -3.02 -1.31 17.91
CA LEU A 558 -3.61 -1.90 19.12
C LEU A 558 -2.92 -3.20 19.55
N ILE A 559 -2.56 -4.07 18.60
CA ILE A 559 -1.93 -5.36 18.91
C ILE A 559 -0.52 -5.14 19.47
N SER A 560 0.29 -4.27 18.86
CA SER A 560 1.62 -3.92 19.39
C SER A 560 1.54 -3.35 20.82
N GLU A 561 0.52 -2.53 21.12
CA GLU A 561 0.33 -2.00 22.47
C GLU A 561 -0.20 -3.05 23.46
N MET A 562 -0.99 -4.04 23.01
CA MET A 562 -1.31 -5.22 23.83
C MET A 562 -0.07 -6.04 24.19
N LYS A 563 0.81 -6.29 23.22
CA LYS A 563 2.08 -7.01 23.45
C LYS A 563 3.00 -6.25 24.39
N HIS A 564 3.14 -4.94 24.20
CA HIS A 564 3.95 -4.08 25.06
C HIS A 564 3.45 -4.06 26.52
N VAL A 565 2.16 -3.83 26.75
CA VAL A 565 1.57 -3.88 28.11
C VAL A 565 1.63 -5.29 28.70
N ALA A 566 1.42 -6.34 27.91
CA ALA A 566 1.54 -7.72 28.36
C ALA A 566 2.96 -8.03 28.86
N SER A 567 4.00 -7.70 28.08
CA SER A 567 5.41 -7.91 28.45
C SER A 567 5.84 -7.12 29.69
N SER A 568 5.21 -5.96 29.92
CA SER A 568 5.45 -5.09 31.09
C SER A 568 4.66 -5.52 32.32
N SER A 569 3.71 -6.45 32.20
CA SER A 569 2.90 -6.96 33.31
C SER A 569 3.68 -7.95 34.19
N SER A 570 3.35 -8.02 35.48
CA SER A 570 4.05 -8.89 36.46
C SER A 570 4.02 -10.38 36.12
N ASN A 571 3.04 -10.80 35.31
CA ASN A 571 2.81 -12.20 34.93
C ASN A 571 3.14 -12.45 33.44
N GLN A 572 3.61 -11.43 32.71
CA GLN A 572 3.94 -11.50 31.28
C GLN A 572 2.85 -12.17 30.42
N SER A 573 1.59 -11.82 30.67
CA SER A 573 0.45 -12.53 30.10
C SER A 573 -0.71 -11.60 29.75
N TYR A 574 -1.41 -11.93 28.67
CA TYR A 574 -2.66 -11.30 28.27
C TYR A 574 -3.75 -11.59 29.30
N ASN A 575 -4.54 -10.58 29.61
CA ASN A 575 -5.71 -10.64 30.49
C ASN A 575 -6.54 -9.37 30.31
N ASN A 576 -7.74 -9.35 30.88
CA ASN A 576 -8.70 -8.25 30.78
C ASN A 576 -8.12 -6.88 31.20
N GLN A 577 -7.23 -6.83 32.19
CA GLN A 577 -6.60 -5.59 32.65
C GLN A 577 -5.54 -5.11 31.67
N THR A 578 -4.68 -6.01 31.16
CA THR A 578 -3.70 -5.72 30.10
C THR A 578 -4.41 -5.10 28.88
N ILE A 579 -5.46 -5.76 28.38
CA ILE A 579 -6.24 -5.32 27.23
C ILE A 579 -6.91 -3.95 27.50
N SER A 580 -7.54 -3.78 28.67
CA SER A 580 -8.18 -2.51 29.04
C SER A 580 -7.19 -1.35 29.13
N THR A 581 -5.97 -1.61 29.59
CA THR A 581 -4.89 -0.62 29.64
C THR A 581 -4.42 -0.25 28.23
N SER A 582 -4.23 -1.22 27.33
CA SER A 582 -3.84 -0.96 25.94
C SER A 582 -4.87 -0.12 25.19
N PHE A 583 -6.17 -0.34 25.39
CA PHE A 583 -7.23 0.52 24.85
C PHE A 583 -7.14 1.97 25.37
N ALA A 584 -6.85 2.16 26.66
CA ALA A 584 -6.72 3.50 27.25
C ALA A 584 -5.47 4.24 26.73
N ASN A 585 -4.34 3.52 26.65
CA ASN A 585 -3.08 4.04 26.13
C ASN A 585 -3.20 4.44 24.66
N LEU A 586 -3.68 3.53 23.81
CA LEU A 586 -3.83 3.75 22.38
C LEU A 586 -4.80 4.91 22.07
N ASN A 587 -5.90 5.02 22.80
CA ASN A 587 -6.81 6.16 22.61
C ASN A 587 -6.15 7.49 22.99
N SER A 588 -5.40 7.51 24.09
CA SER A 588 -4.67 8.71 24.52
C SER A 588 -3.63 9.13 23.47
N GLU A 589 -2.94 8.15 22.89
CA GLU A 589 -1.98 8.34 21.81
C GLU A 589 -2.62 8.82 20.50
N LEU A 590 -3.72 8.20 20.07
CA LEU A 590 -4.51 8.63 18.91
C LEU A 590 -4.90 10.11 19.02
N LEU A 591 -5.45 10.50 20.18
CA LEU A 591 -5.88 11.87 20.45
C LEU A 591 -4.71 12.86 20.57
N GLN A 592 -3.54 12.40 21.03
CA GLN A 592 -2.33 13.21 21.09
C GLN A 592 -1.69 13.41 19.70
N ARG A 593 -1.62 12.35 18.87
CA ARG A 593 -1.05 12.39 17.51
C ARG A 593 -2.00 13.11 16.53
N HIS A 594 -3.32 13.06 16.75
CA HIS A 594 -4.34 13.55 15.81
C HIS A 594 -5.43 14.45 16.47
N PRO A 595 -5.07 15.53 17.21
CA PRO A 595 -6.01 16.31 18.03
C PRO A 595 -7.08 17.09 17.24
N THR A 596 -6.86 17.33 15.95
CA THR A 596 -7.82 18.00 15.07
C THR A 596 -8.83 17.05 14.42
N ASP A 597 -8.56 15.75 14.46
CA ASP A 597 -9.41 14.74 13.83
C ASP A 597 -10.74 14.58 14.59
N ASN A 598 -11.76 14.08 13.90
CA ASN A 598 -13.10 13.82 14.44
C ASN A 598 -13.62 12.42 14.06
N SER A 599 -12.80 11.57 13.46
CA SER A 599 -13.19 10.18 13.23
C SER A 599 -13.23 9.42 14.56
N GLY A 600 -14.09 8.42 14.59
CA GLY A 600 -14.09 7.42 15.64
C GLY A 600 -14.04 6.02 15.04
N SER A 601 -13.89 5.04 15.93
CA SER A 601 -13.88 3.63 15.56
C SER A 601 -14.43 2.77 16.68
N THR A 602 -15.22 1.76 16.34
CA THR A 602 -15.41 0.59 17.19
C THR A 602 -14.10 -0.19 17.26
N ALA A 603 -14.02 -1.16 18.18
CA ALA A 603 -12.99 -2.19 18.12
C ALA A 603 -13.49 -3.44 18.84
N THR A 604 -13.79 -4.48 18.06
CA THR A 604 -14.00 -5.84 18.56
C THR A 604 -12.73 -6.63 18.32
N VAL A 605 -12.12 -7.16 19.38
CA VAL A 605 -10.84 -7.89 19.29
C VAL A 605 -10.87 -9.19 20.07
N ALA A 606 -10.09 -10.17 19.59
CA ALA A 606 -9.89 -11.47 20.20
C ALA A 606 -8.39 -11.80 20.29
N VAL A 607 -7.97 -12.32 21.44
CA VAL A 607 -6.62 -12.87 21.68
C VAL A 607 -6.78 -14.34 22.04
N LYS A 608 -6.42 -15.22 21.09
CA LYS A 608 -6.43 -16.67 21.27
C LYS A 608 -5.10 -17.16 21.81
N LEU A 609 -5.16 -17.84 22.94
CA LEU A 609 -4.11 -18.66 23.54
C LEU A 609 -4.53 -20.15 23.47
N PRO A 610 -3.64 -21.12 23.74
CA PRO A 610 -3.93 -22.54 23.53
C PRO A 610 -5.16 -23.14 24.25
N ASP A 611 -5.63 -22.54 25.35
CA ASP A 611 -6.84 -22.97 26.09
C ASP A 611 -7.67 -21.77 26.60
N GLN A 612 -7.38 -20.56 26.12
CA GLN A 612 -8.11 -19.34 26.51
C GLN A 612 -8.32 -18.40 25.33
N LEU A 613 -9.51 -17.83 25.26
CA LEU A 613 -9.84 -16.74 24.35
C LEU A 613 -10.21 -15.52 25.18
N PHE A 614 -9.42 -14.46 25.10
CA PHE A 614 -9.82 -13.15 25.63
C PHE A 614 -10.49 -12.35 24.53
N VAL A 615 -11.61 -11.70 24.83
CA VAL A 615 -12.23 -10.73 23.92
C VAL A 615 -12.35 -9.35 24.56
N ALA A 616 -12.31 -8.33 23.72
CA ALA A 616 -12.61 -6.95 24.11
C ALA A 616 -13.52 -6.28 23.08
N ASN A 617 -14.40 -5.39 23.55
CA ASN A 617 -15.25 -4.60 22.67
C ASN A 617 -15.42 -3.15 23.13
N ILE A 618 -15.34 -2.21 22.18
CA ILE A 618 -15.96 -0.88 22.23
C ILE A 618 -16.78 -0.69 20.97
N GLY A 619 -17.92 0.00 21.07
CA GLY A 619 -18.88 0.13 19.98
C GLY A 619 -19.86 -1.03 19.91
N ASP A 620 -20.60 -1.13 18.80
CA ASP A 620 -21.69 -2.05 18.52
C ASP A 620 -21.35 -3.18 17.53
N SER A 621 -20.13 -3.17 16.98
CA SER A 621 -19.48 -4.39 16.50
C SER A 621 -19.46 -5.47 17.60
N ARG A 622 -19.54 -6.75 17.21
CA ARG A 622 -19.86 -7.86 18.14
C ARG A 622 -19.03 -9.12 17.86
N ALA A 623 -18.72 -9.87 18.93
CA ALA A 623 -18.18 -11.21 18.87
C ALA A 623 -19.13 -12.26 19.51
N ILE A 624 -19.23 -13.43 18.88
CA ILE A 624 -19.98 -14.59 19.38
C ILE A 624 -19.12 -15.86 19.34
N LEU A 625 -19.37 -16.78 20.26
CA LEU A 625 -18.84 -18.14 20.34
C LEU A 625 -19.90 -19.14 19.90
N CYS A 626 -19.50 -20.08 19.05
CA CYS A 626 -20.36 -21.06 18.41
C CYS A 626 -19.74 -22.46 18.46
N SER A 627 -20.56 -23.51 18.32
CA SER A 627 -20.08 -24.88 18.05
C SER A 627 -20.95 -25.61 17.02
N ASP A 628 -20.43 -26.72 16.49
CA ASP A 628 -21.16 -27.67 15.67
C ASP A 628 -22.33 -28.37 16.37
N SER A 629 -22.28 -28.49 17.71
CA SER A 629 -23.34 -29.02 18.56
C SER A 629 -24.52 -28.06 18.75
N GLY A 630 -24.40 -26.81 18.28
CA GLY A 630 -25.42 -25.77 18.40
C GLY A 630 -25.32 -24.92 19.67
N PHE A 631 -24.22 -25.04 20.44
CA PHE A 631 -23.91 -24.03 21.47
C PHE A 631 -23.69 -22.66 20.83
N LEU A 632 -24.21 -21.62 21.49
CA LEU A 632 -24.13 -20.23 21.07
C LEU A 632 -24.07 -19.32 22.30
N ARG A 633 -23.03 -18.49 22.38
CA ARG A 633 -22.86 -17.45 23.41
C ARG A 633 -22.38 -16.16 22.76
N GLN A 634 -23.03 -15.04 23.05
CA GLN A 634 -22.46 -13.73 22.71
C GLN A 634 -21.38 -13.38 23.75
N LEU A 635 -20.18 -13.02 23.28
CA LEU A 635 -19.01 -12.75 24.13
C LEU A 635 -18.84 -11.26 24.46
N THR A 636 -19.46 -10.38 23.67
CA THR A 636 -19.32 -8.93 23.78
C THR A 636 -20.65 -8.27 24.12
N VAL A 637 -20.59 -7.17 24.87
CA VAL A 637 -21.71 -6.24 24.97
C VAL A 637 -21.55 -5.19 23.88
N ASP A 638 -22.61 -4.97 23.12
CA ASP A 638 -22.70 -3.93 22.09
C ASP A 638 -23.00 -2.60 22.80
N HIS A 639 -22.25 -1.54 22.51
CA HIS A 639 -22.26 -0.30 23.28
C HIS A 639 -23.05 0.79 22.56
N ASN A 640 -24.34 0.88 22.86
CA ASN A 640 -25.25 1.86 22.28
C ASN A 640 -25.86 2.77 23.38
N PRO A 641 -26.16 4.05 23.09
CA PRO A 641 -26.82 4.97 24.03
C PRO A 641 -28.24 4.56 24.48
N SER A 642 -28.78 3.48 23.94
CA SER A 642 -30.04 2.85 24.38
C SER A 642 -29.89 1.86 25.53
N ASN A 643 -28.67 1.45 25.88
CA ASN A 643 -28.46 0.52 26.99
C ASN A 643 -28.53 1.28 28.31
N ASP A 644 -29.32 0.82 29.28
CA ASP A 644 -29.60 1.56 30.53
C ASP A 644 -28.32 2.00 31.27
N ASP A 645 -27.31 1.12 31.36
CA ASP A 645 -26.02 1.42 32.01
C ASP A 645 -25.19 2.45 31.22
N GLU A 646 -25.23 2.39 29.88
CA GLU A 646 -24.50 3.31 29.01
C GLU A 646 -25.16 4.70 29.00
N LEU A 647 -26.49 4.75 28.88
CA LEU A 647 -27.30 5.97 29.00
C LEU A 647 -27.04 6.66 30.33
N LYS A 648 -27.12 5.90 31.44
CA LYS A 648 -26.83 6.40 32.77
C LYS A 648 -25.41 6.97 32.87
N ARG A 649 -24.40 6.23 32.38
CA ARG A 649 -23.00 6.67 32.40
C ARG A 649 -22.78 7.94 31.57
N ILE A 650 -23.39 8.05 30.38
CA ILE A 650 -23.30 9.23 29.53
C ILE A 650 -23.84 10.45 30.29
N LEU A 651 -25.04 10.34 30.86
CA LEU A 651 -25.69 11.42 31.62
C LEU A 651 -24.92 11.80 32.90
N GLU A 652 -24.38 10.82 33.63
CA GLU A 652 -23.52 11.05 34.80
C GLU A 652 -22.18 11.73 34.43
N ALA A 653 -21.70 11.52 33.20
CA ALA A 653 -20.50 12.15 32.65
C ALA A 653 -20.76 13.52 31.99
N GLY A 654 -21.99 14.05 32.04
CA GLY A 654 -22.35 15.35 31.45
C GLY A 654 -22.80 15.31 29.99
N GLY A 655 -22.74 14.15 29.33
CA GLY A 655 -23.12 13.98 27.93
C GLY A 655 -24.63 14.00 27.70
N GLU A 656 -25.05 14.47 26.52
CA GLU A 656 -26.45 14.52 26.11
C GLU A 656 -26.81 13.37 25.17
N VAL A 657 -27.94 12.70 25.43
CA VAL A 657 -28.52 11.67 24.55
C VAL A 657 -29.82 12.18 23.95
N ALA A 658 -29.92 12.13 22.62
CA ALA A 658 -31.10 12.55 21.86
C ALA A 658 -31.56 11.44 20.89
N SER A 659 -32.86 11.39 20.59
CA SER A 659 -33.36 10.49 19.54
C SER A 659 -33.33 11.18 18.18
N ALA A 660 -32.69 10.55 17.19
CA ALA A 660 -32.77 10.96 15.78
C ALA A 660 -33.04 9.74 14.89
N GLY A 661 -34.07 9.83 14.05
CA GLY A 661 -34.52 8.70 13.22
C GLY A 661 -35.07 7.50 14.01
N GLY A 662 -35.39 7.67 15.29
CA GLY A 662 -35.82 6.59 16.20
C GLY A 662 -34.68 5.90 16.95
N VAL A 663 -33.42 6.19 16.62
CA VAL A 663 -32.22 5.68 17.31
C VAL A 663 -31.76 6.70 18.35
N LEU A 664 -31.37 6.24 19.55
CA LEU A 664 -30.75 7.11 20.56
C LEU A 664 -29.27 7.33 20.24
N ARG A 665 -28.83 8.59 20.32
CA ARG A 665 -27.50 9.03 19.91
C ARG A 665 -26.89 9.97 20.93
N VAL A 666 -25.59 9.80 21.20
CA VAL A 666 -24.79 10.69 22.06
C VAL A 666 -23.95 11.60 21.17
N GLY A 667 -24.15 12.92 21.26
CA GLY A 667 -23.51 13.90 20.36
C GLY A 667 -23.68 13.64 18.85
N GLY A 668 -24.67 12.84 18.44
CA GLY A 668 -24.90 12.40 17.06
C GLY A 668 -24.45 10.96 16.74
N LEU A 669 -23.62 10.33 17.58
CA LEU A 669 -23.12 8.96 17.40
C LEU A 669 -24.13 7.91 17.88
N ALA A 670 -24.26 6.81 17.15
CA ALA A 670 -25.11 5.66 17.53
C ALA A 670 -24.42 4.68 18.51
N VAL A 671 -23.10 4.83 18.68
CA VAL A 671 -22.27 4.14 19.66
C VAL A 671 -22.07 5.00 20.91
N SER A 672 -21.95 4.34 22.06
CA SER A 672 -21.60 4.96 23.35
C SER A 672 -20.13 4.79 23.73
N ARG A 673 -19.35 3.98 22.99
CA ARG A 673 -17.91 3.75 23.22
C ARG A 673 -17.18 3.61 21.90
N SER A 674 -15.99 4.20 21.80
CA SER A 674 -15.16 4.19 20.59
C SER A 674 -13.73 4.63 20.90
N PHE A 675 -12.81 4.37 19.96
CA PHE A 675 -11.58 5.13 19.83
C PHE A 675 -11.88 6.46 19.13
N GLY A 676 -11.12 7.52 19.42
CA GLY A 676 -11.33 8.84 18.84
C GLY A 676 -12.43 9.62 19.58
N ASP A 677 -13.32 10.28 18.83
CA ASP A 677 -14.53 10.97 19.31
C ASP A 677 -14.39 11.91 20.54
N SER A 678 -13.19 12.40 20.84
CA SER A 678 -12.87 13.13 22.09
C SER A 678 -13.66 14.41 22.36
N LYS A 679 -14.40 14.90 21.37
CA LYS A 679 -15.27 16.08 21.43
C LYS A 679 -16.71 15.73 21.80
N VAL A 680 -17.05 14.44 21.92
CA VAL A 680 -18.36 13.93 22.33
C VAL A 680 -18.34 13.54 23.80
N GLU A 681 -18.90 14.42 24.64
CA GLU A 681 -18.97 14.21 26.08
C GLU A 681 -19.79 12.95 26.42
N GLY A 682 -19.23 12.11 27.31
CA GLY A 682 -19.82 10.84 27.70
C GLY A 682 -19.41 9.61 26.87
N VAL A 683 -18.74 9.77 25.72
CA VAL A 683 -18.12 8.66 24.95
C VAL A 683 -16.76 8.30 25.54
N ILE A 684 -16.44 7.00 25.61
CA ILE A 684 -15.19 6.50 26.21
C ILE A 684 -14.60 5.32 25.44
N SER A 685 -13.28 5.14 25.49
CA SER A 685 -12.56 4.01 24.89
C SER A 685 -12.40 2.80 25.81
N LYS A 686 -13.12 2.73 26.94
CA LYS A 686 -13.00 1.62 27.90
C LYS A 686 -13.72 0.36 27.38
N PRO A 687 -13.04 -0.76 27.14
CA PRO A 687 -13.69 -1.95 26.62
C PRO A 687 -14.58 -2.66 27.64
N HIS A 688 -15.62 -3.34 27.15
CA HIS A 688 -16.09 -4.57 27.79
C HIS A 688 -15.05 -5.67 27.52
N THR A 689 -14.71 -6.49 28.51
CA THR A 689 -13.76 -7.61 28.37
C THR A 689 -14.36 -8.89 28.91
N ASP A 690 -14.18 -9.99 28.20
CA ASP A 690 -14.60 -11.34 28.63
C ASP A 690 -13.48 -12.35 28.34
N SER A 691 -13.51 -13.48 29.01
CA SER A 691 -12.50 -14.54 28.92
C SER A 691 -13.18 -15.91 28.92
N VAL A 692 -13.01 -16.65 27.83
CA VAL A 692 -13.49 -18.02 27.66
C VAL A 692 -12.35 -18.99 27.94
N ASN A 693 -12.59 -20.02 28.74
CA ASN A 693 -11.73 -21.20 28.76
C ASN A 693 -12.26 -22.18 27.70
N ILE A 694 -11.43 -22.47 26.70
CA ILE A 694 -11.88 -23.14 25.48
C ILE A 694 -12.30 -24.57 25.80
N SER A 695 -11.48 -25.33 26.53
CA SER A 695 -11.83 -26.72 26.89
C SER A 695 -13.04 -26.87 27.82
N ALA A 696 -13.41 -25.85 28.59
CA ALA A 696 -14.62 -25.88 29.44
C ALA A 696 -15.91 -25.51 28.71
N GLU A 697 -15.86 -24.60 27.73
CA GLU A 697 -17.06 -24.19 26.95
C GLU A 697 -17.24 -25.00 25.65
N CYS A 698 -16.20 -25.70 25.19
CA CYS A 698 -16.19 -26.60 24.04
C CYS A 698 -15.79 -28.05 24.41
N PRO A 699 -16.49 -28.72 25.34
CA PRO A 699 -16.19 -30.12 25.69
C PRO A 699 -16.61 -31.11 24.57
N ASP A 700 -15.92 -32.25 24.54
CA ASP A 700 -16.25 -33.45 23.72
C ASP A 700 -16.14 -33.33 22.19
N ASN A 701 -14.93 -33.06 21.66
CA ASN A 701 -14.59 -33.12 20.22
C ASN A 701 -15.44 -32.21 19.29
N SER A 702 -16.26 -31.32 19.84
CA SER A 702 -17.08 -30.36 19.07
C SER A 702 -16.20 -29.32 18.40
N ALA A 703 -16.36 -29.10 17.09
CA ALA A 703 -15.71 -27.98 16.42
C ALA A 703 -16.29 -26.66 16.95
N CYS A 704 -15.43 -25.81 17.51
CA CYS A 704 -15.78 -24.53 18.08
C CYS A 704 -15.14 -23.38 17.32
N PHE A 705 -15.87 -22.27 17.20
CA PHE A 705 -15.36 -21.09 16.52
C PHE A 705 -15.95 -19.80 17.10
N ALA A 706 -15.18 -18.72 17.05
CA ALA A 706 -15.66 -17.37 17.25
C ALA A 706 -16.00 -16.71 15.91
N ILE A 707 -16.99 -15.81 15.90
CA ILE A 707 -17.27 -14.88 14.80
C ILE A 707 -17.20 -13.47 15.37
N LEU A 708 -16.35 -12.62 14.79
CA LEU A 708 -16.24 -11.17 15.05
C LEU A 708 -16.71 -10.44 13.80
N ALA A 709 -17.56 -9.42 13.92
CA ALA A 709 -17.97 -8.63 12.75
C ALA A 709 -18.47 -7.22 13.10
N THR A 710 -18.50 -6.33 12.10
CA THR A 710 -19.10 -4.98 12.17
C THR A 710 -20.62 -5.01 12.19
N ASP A 711 -21.26 -3.87 12.46
CA ASP A 711 -22.73 -3.79 12.54
C ASP A 711 -23.41 -4.22 11.22
N GLY A 712 -22.74 -4.00 10.08
CA GLY A 712 -23.18 -4.41 8.76
C GLY A 712 -23.49 -5.90 8.61
N LEU A 713 -22.91 -6.79 9.42
CA LEU A 713 -23.38 -8.17 9.55
C LEU A 713 -24.60 -8.25 10.50
N TRP A 714 -24.45 -7.73 11.71
CA TRP A 714 -25.35 -7.97 12.84
C TRP A 714 -26.72 -7.28 12.74
N ASP A 715 -26.83 -6.22 11.95
CA ASP A 715 -28.08 -5.51 11.67
C ASP A 715 -29.10 -6.39 10.91
N VAL A 716 -28.62 -7.41 10.17
CA VAL A 716 -29.45 -8.25 9.29
C VAL A 716 -29.24 -9.76 9.47
N VAL A 717 -28.13 -10.21 10.06
CA VAL A 717 -27.86 -11.61 10.39
C VAL A 717 -27.91 -11.80 11.91
N SER A 718 -28.80 -12.68 12.38
CA SER A 718 -28.89 -13.00 13.80
C SER A 718 -27.73 -13.90 14.24
N ASN A 719 -27.35 -13.85 15.54
CA ASN A 719 -26.29 -14.70 16.10
C ASN A 719 -26.50 -16.21 15.80
N GLY A 720 -27.76 -16.67 15.81
CA GLY A 720 -28.11 -18.06 15.49
C GLY A 720 -28.03 -18.39 14.00
N ASP A 721 -28.40 -17.45 13.13
CA ASP A 721 -28.18 -17.59 11.68
C ASP A 721 -26.68 -17.65 11.37
N ALA A 722 -25.88 -16.75 11.94
CA ALA A 722 -24.43 -16.69 11.71
C ALA A 722 -23.74 -18.00 12.13
N CYS A 723 -24.07 -18.51 13.33
CA CYS A 723 -23.62 -19.82 13.81
C CYS A 723 -24.01 -20.95 12.84
N THR A 724 -25.25 -20.96 12.34
CA THR A 724 -25.73 -21.95 11.38
C THR A 724 -25.02 -21.83 10.03
N ILE A 725 -24.77 -20.60 9.57
CA ILE A 725 -24.13 -20.31 8.28
C ILE A 725 -22.70 -20.82 8.25
N THR A 726 -21.92 -20.52 9.29
CA THR A 726 -20.55 -21.00 9.43
C THR A 726 -20.50 -22.52 9.59
N ASN A 727 -21.37 -23.10 10.42
CA ASN A 727 -21.44 -24.56 10.57
C ASN A 727 -21.78 -25.29 9.27
N ASP A 728 -22.72 -24.77 8.49
CA ASP A 728 -23.08 -25.37 7.21
C ASP A 728 -21.91 -25.26 6.22
N ALA A 729 -21.19 -24.13 6.18
CA ALA A 729 -20.00 -23.94 5.33
C ALA A 729 -18.85 -24.90 5.68
N LEU A 730 -18.52 -25.03 6.97
CA LEU A 730 -17.46 -25.92 7.45
C LEU A 730 -17.78 -27.42 7.31
N ARG A 731 -19.05 -27.77 7.05
CA ARG A 731 -19.50 -29.14 6.77
C ARG A 731 -19.42 -29.52 5.30
N GLU A 732 -19.24 -28.56 4.40
CA GLU A 732 -19.02 -28.87 2.98
C GLU A 732 -17.64 -29.51 2.77
N VAL A 733 -17.52 -30.36 1.74
CA VAL A 733 -16.29 -31.14 1.52
C VAL A 733 -15.17 -30.22 1.06
N GLY A 734 -14.27 -29.89 1.98
CA GLY A 734 -13.18 -28.92 1.76
C GLY A 734 -13.53 -27.48 2.16
N GLY A 735 -14.68 -27.25 2.81
CA GLY A 735 -15.07 -25.93 3.30
C GLY A 735 -14.15 -25.42 4.41
N THR A 736 -13.85 -24.13 4.37
CA THR A 736 -12.89 -23.45 5.25
C THR A 736 -13.55 -22.32 6.04
N PHE A 737 -12.84 -21.80 7.05
CA PHE A 737 -13.25 -20.58 7.75
C PHE A 737 -13.29 -19.36 6.82
N GLN A 738 -12.51 -19.36 5.73
CA GLN A 738 -12.51 -18.32 4.71
C GLN A 738 -13.79 -18.33 3.88
N ASP A 739 -14.29 -19.52 3.53
CA ASP A 739 -15.58 -19.70 2.87
C ASP A 739 -16.73 -19.30 3.80
N ALA A 740 -16.63 -19.63 5.10
CA ALA A 740 -17.59 -19.21 6.10
C ALA A 740 -17.68 -17.68 6.24
N ALA A 741 -16.54 -16.98 6.29
CA ALA A 741 -16.50 -15.52 6.32
C ALA A 741 -17.12 -14.90 5.05
N GLN A 742 -16.76 -15.44 3.87
CA GLN A 742 -17.37 -15.04 2.59
C GLN A 742 -18.89 -15.23 2.57
N LEU A 743 -19.38 -16.37 3.06
CA LEU A 743 -20.80 -16.69 3.08
C LEU A 743 -21.59 -15.85 4.10
N LEU A 744 -20.99 -15.45 5.22
CA LEU A 744 -21.58 -14.50 6.17
C LEU A 744 -21.72 -13.11 5.55
N THR A 745 -20.66 -12.60 4.94
CA THR A 745 -20.65 -11.30 4.23
C THR A 745 -21.63 -11.29 3.05
N LEU A 746 -21.73 -12.42 2.33
CA LEU A 746 -22.73 -12.62 1.27
C LEU A 746 -24.16 -12.62 1.82
N GLU A 747 -24.45 -13.37 2.88
CA GLU A 747 -25.78 -13.38 3.50
C GLU A 747 -26.18 -11.97 3.99
N ALA A 748 -25.25 -11.23 4.61
CA ALA A 748 -25.52 -9.87 5.09
C ALA A 748 -25.93 -8.92 3.94
N TRP A 749 -25.16 -8.92 2.85
CA TRP A 749 -25.47 -8.10 1.69
C TRP A 749 -26.80 -8.52 1.03
N VAL A 750 -27.04 -9.83 0.90
CA VAL A 750 -28.29 -10.40 0.34
C VAL A 750 -29.52 -10.05 1.18
N ARG A 751 -29.38 -10.00 2.52
CA ARG A 751 -30.46 -9.58 3.43
C ARG A 751 -30.72 -8.06 3.44
N GLY A 752 -29.95 -7.28 2.68
CA GLY A 752 -30.19 -5.85 2.50
C GLY A 752 -29.37 -4.95 3.43
N SER A 753 -28.27 -5.44 4.01
CA SER A 753 -27.35 -4.60 4.79
C SER A 753 -26.92 -3.36 4.01
N LYS A 754 -26.99 -2.19 4.66
CA LYS A 754 -26.72 -0.90 4.04
C LYS A 754 -25.30 -0.39 4.29
N ASP A 755 -24.51 -1.17 5.01
CA ASP A 755 -23.26 -0.71 5.57
C ASP A 755 -22.02 -1.26 4.87
N ASN A 756 -20.84 -0.87 5.36
CA ASN A 756 -19.65 -1.71 5.22
C ASN A 756 -19.88 -3.02 6.00
N ILE A 757 -19.33 -4.12 5.52
CA ILE A 757 -19.55 -5.43 6.16
C ILE A 757 -18.18 -6.07 6.30
N GLY A 758 -17.64 -6.09 7.51
CA GLY A 758 -16.40 -6.77 7.87
C GLY A 758 -16.67 -7.96 8.78
N VAL A 759 -16.11 -9.13 8.42
CA VAL A 759 -16.34 -10.40 9.13
C VAL A 759 -15.02 -11.14 9.32
N CYS A 760 -14.80 -11.68 10.51
CA CYS A 760 -13.71 -12.60 10.84
C CYS A 760 -14.27 -13.82 11.59
N VAL A 761 -13.88 -15.02 11.18
CA VAL A 761 -14.23 -16.31 11.79
C VAL A 761 -12.93 -16.96 12.26
N VAL A 762 -12.91 -17.47 13.49
CA VAL A 762 -11.70 -17.98 14.17
C VAL A 762 -11.99 -19.34 14.80
N ASP A 763 -11.21 -20.36 14.44
CA ASP A 763 -11.20 -21.68 15.05
C ASP A 763 -10.68 -21.65 16.50
N LEU A 764 -11.23 -22.46 17.41
CA LEU A 764 -10.93 -22.43 18.85
C LEU A 764 -10.36 -23.73 19.40
#